data_AF-A0A941XTJ8-F1
#
_entry.id   AF-A0A941XTJ8-F1
#
_cell.length_a   1.000
_cell.length_b   1.000
_cell.length_c   1.000
_cell.angle_alpha   90.00
_cell.angle_beta   90.00
_cell.angle_gamma   90.00
#
_symmetry.space_group_name_H-M   'P 1'
#
loop_
_entity.id
_entity.type
_entity.pdbx_description
1 polymer ?
#
loop_
_entity_poly.entity_id
_entity_poly.type
_entity_poly.pdbx_seq_one_letter_code
_entity_poly.pdbx_strand_id
1 'polypeptide(L)'
;MKRFVNIFKGIAVGIANVVAGLSGGTIAVILHVYNAMLDICSNIFKHPIVTLKKHWMFLFGIVIGLVGGAVVLEKLYSFAPLPVSMLFCGIVVTSFINMARRLKKDSKPTKGRVLAFLIAVIILIVIPFLTNGNDKAISFSALNLIILVGLGAIAAAAMIIPGVSGSMVLASIGYYEGILGLVSDCISALVHFDMSRFGYLLVECIFFAIGCVLGLVLCALLIKKLFASYKAISDYAICGLFGGSCVAMILVVLINKDNSYLFNSSKGIWMWVSGVILLVLGLYLGSLLTKVEGDNNMEFSKEEFLKRASVYRDEWISLTTKLVSYSSFLDEYEEGADAPFGEENKEVLSWMLAHAKEEGFDTYNCDNYAGHIAFGEGKETLGLLAHLDVVPAVGKWTNDPFTATITDNGNRLVGRGVNDDKGPLAATYLALKILRDMGVKPNKRILLIMGCDEETGSRCLEHYFKKNPMPDFGFSPDACFPCINGEKVGVHYDIKGHDDSHVVCFVAGQRYNIVPDEAKMTLDIDLKNEYQKFLADHNYKGQSEGDYYVAHGLSAHAMCPEKGINAAFILFEFLNEYAPSKLSDFVVKYLANDPFGHKLQINVHHDEMKELTQNLGIVRIENKEVHLGVDCRVPVEGHEPLMQAKLDKALESSGLKAEVSLGGRLHYVPKSSNLVQTLMSAYQDITGDMENDSYTIGGGTYAKFIDNAVAFGPQFVGREDVDHQTDEYVFIDDYIKTMAIYADAIYRLVK
;
A
#
# COMPACT_ATOMS: atom_id res chain seq x y z
N MET A 1 -14.40 -13.18 11.34
CA MET A 1 -15.76 -13.27 10.76
C MET A 1 -15.81 -12.96 9.26
N LYS A 2 -15.32 -11.81 8.77
CA LYS A 2 -15.33 -11.42 7.33
C LYS A 2 -14.80 -12.50 6.35
N ARG A 3 -13.75 -13.24 6.75
CA ARG A 3 -13.11 -14.32 5.96
C ARG A 3 -13.99 -15.56 5.70
N PHE A 4 -14.81 -15.99 6.67
CA PHE A 4 -15.71 -17.15 6.50
C PHE A 4 -16.92 -16.83 5.63
N VAL A 5 -17.36 -15.56 5.59
CA VAL A 5 -18.45 -15.11 4.71
C VAL A 5 -18.09 -15.34 3.23
N ASN A 6 -16.83 -15.19 2.85
CA ASN A 6 -16.37 -15.45 1.48
C ASN A 6 -16.50 -16.92 1.07
N ILE A 7 -16.43 -17.86 2.01
CA ILE A 7 -16.70 -19.28 1.72
C ILE A 7 -18.17 -19.45 1.34
N PHE A 8 -19.10 -18.89 2.12
CA PHE A 8 -20.53 -18.95 1.81
C PHE A 8 -20.87 -18.27 0.48
N LYS A 9 -20.23 -17.13 0.19
CA LYS A 9 -20.37 -16.44 -1.10
C LYS A 9 -19.85 -17.29 -2.25
N GLY A 10 -18.72 -17.97 -2.06
CA GLY A 10 -18.18 -18.94 -3.02
C GLY A 10 -19.13 -20.11 -3.25
N ILE A 11 -19.69 -20.69 -2.19
CA ILE A 11 -20.66 -21.80 -2.27
C ILE A 11 -21.87 -21.39 -3.11
N ALA A 12 -22.42 -20.20 -2.87
CA ALA A 12 -23.58 -19.71 -3.62
C ALA A 12 -23.28 -19.52 -5.12
N VAL A 13 -22.10 -18.99 -5.47
CA VAL A 13 -21.66 -18.86 -6.87
C VAL A 13 -21.43 -20.24 -7.51
N GLY A 14 -20.81 -21.17 -6.79
CA GLY A 14 -20.58 -22.54 -7.27
C GLY A 14 -21.89 -23.26 -7.55
N ILE A 15 -22.85 -23.18 -6.63
CA ILE A 15 -24.22 -23.70 -6.79
C ILE A 15 -24.90 -23.14 -8.04
N ALA A 16 -24.81 -21.82 -8.22
CA ALA A 16 -25.49 -21.13 -9.31
C ALA A 16 -24.98 -21.57 -10.68
N ASN A 17 -23.72 -21.99 -10.78
CA ASN A 17 -23.14 -22.47 -12.02
C ASN A 17 -23.59 -23.89 -12.42
N VAL A 18 -24.25 -24.63 -11.53
CA VAL A 18 -24.71 -26.00 -11.82
C VAL A 18 -26.15 -26.03 -12.34
N VAL A 19 -27.01 -25.13 -11.85
CA VAL A 19 -28.44 -25.14 -12.17
C VAL A 19 -28.69 -24.43 -13.50
N ALA A 20 -29.23 -25.15 -14.49
CA ALA A 20 -29.58 -24.57 -15.79
C ALA A 20 -30.62 -23.44 -15.64
N GLY A 21 -30.28 -22.24 -16.13
CA GLY A 21 -31.11 -21.04 -16.03
C GLY A 21 -30.77 -20.11 -14.86
N LEU A 22 -29.91 -20.54 -13.93
CA LEU A 22 -29.32 -19.69 -12.90
C LEU A 22 -27.87 -19.34 -13.33
N SER A 23 -27.48 -18.06 -13.31
CA SER A 23 -26.14 -17.64 -13.73
C SER A 23 -25.27 -17.34 -12.50
N GLY A 24 -24.10 -17.99 -12.39
CA GLY A 24 -23.12 -17.68 -11.34
C GLY A 24 -22.62 -16.25 -11.39
N GLY A 25 -22.55 -15.64 -12.57
CA GLY A 25 -22.28 -14.21 -12.73
C GLY A 25 -23.32 -13.33 -12.02
N THR A 26 -24.61 -13.66 -12.11
CA THR A 26 -25.69 -12.94 -11.40
C THR A 26 -25.51 -13.03 -9.90
N ILE A 27 -25.29 -14.24 -9.37
CA ILE A 27 -25.10 -14.45 -7.94
C ILE A 27 -23.81 -13.78 -7.44
N ALA A 28 -22.75 -13.77 -8.24
CA ALA A 28 -21.50 -13.09 -7.91
C ALA A 28 -21.67 -11.57 -7.79
N VAL A 29 -22.49 -10.95 -8.65
CA VAL A 29 -22.78 -9.51 -8.52
C VAL A 29 -23.71 -9.25 -7.33
N ILE A 30 -24.72 -10.09 -7.09
CA ILE A 30 -25.63 -9.96 -5.95
C ILE A 30 -24.87 -10.01 -4.62
N LEU A 31 -23.90 -10.91 -4.51
CA LEU A 31 -23.08 -11.09 -3.31
C LEU A 31 -21.85 -10.18 -3.28
N HIS A 32 -21.74 -9.22 -4.21
CA HIS A 32 -20.63 -8.28 -4.32
C HIS A 32 -19.24 -8.95 -4.42
N VAL A 33 -19.16 -10.15 -5.01
CA VAL A 33 -17.90 -10.89 -5.25
C VAL A 33 -17.51 -10.93 -6.74
N TYR A 34 -18.23 -10.19 -7.58
CA TYR A 34 -17.95 -10.12 -9.01
C TYR A 34 -16.55 -9.61 -9.33
N ASN A 35 -16.11 -8.57 -8.62
CA ASN A 35 -14.76 -8.03 -8.78
C ASN A 35 -13.69 -9.04 -8.35
N ALA A 36 -13.93 -9.81 -7.27
CA ALA A 36 -13.04 -10.89 -6.86
C ALA A 36 -12.94 -11.96 -7.95
N MET A 37 -14.06 -12.33 -8.58
CA MET A 37 -14.08 -13.26 -9.70
C MET A 37 -13.29 -12.74 -10.92
N LEU A 38 -13.44 -11.45 -11.28
CA LEU A 38 -12.66 -10.82 -12.36
C LEU A 38 -11.17 -10.72 -12.03
N ASP A 39 -10.83 -10.41 -10.76
CA ASP A 39 -9.45 -10.34 -10.27
C ASP A 39 -8.77 -11.70 -10.39
N ILE A 40 -9.43 -12.76 -9.93
CA ILE A 40 -8.96 -14.15 -10.09
C ILE A 40 -8.71 -14.45 -11.57
N CYS A 41 -9.70 -14.29 -12.43
CA CYS A 41 -9.56 -14.64 -13.85
C CYS A 41 -8.48 -13.82 -14.58
N SER A 42 -8.27 -12.56 -14.19
CA SER A 42 -7.31 -11.66 -14.87
C SER A 42 -5.88 -11.77 -14.35
N ASN A 43 -5.69 -12.14 -13.08
CA ASN A 43 -4.38 -12.13 -12.43
C ASN A 43 -3.83 -13.52 -12.08
N ILE A 44 -4.62 -14.58 -12.11
CA ILE A 44 -4.16 -15.94 -11.78
C ILE A 44 -3.01 -16.43 -12.69
N PHE A 45 -2.94 -15.96 -13.94
CA PHE A 45 -1.85 -16.30 -14.87
C PHE A 45 -0.63 -15.39 -14.76
N LYS A 46 -0.75 -14.21 -14.15
CA LYS A 46 0.37 -13.27 -13.95
C LYS A 46 1.04 -13.45 -12.59
N HIS A 47 0.23 -13.55 -11.54
CA HIS A 47 0.68 -13.68 -10.15
C HIS A 47 -0.11 -14.80 -9.44
N PRO A 48 0.14 -16.09 -9.78
CA PRO A 48 -0.68 -17.21 -9.32
C PRO A 48 -0.70 -17.35 -7.80
N ILE A 49 0.47 -17.31 -7.15
CA ILE A 49 0.61 -17.53 -5.70
C ILE A 49 -0.09 -16.42 -4.91
N VAL A 50 0.12 -15.16 -5.29
CA VAL A 50 -0.48 -13.99 -4.63
C VAL A 50 -2.00 -14.00 -4.81
N THR A 51 -2.47 -14.24 -6.04
CA THR A 51 -3.91 -14.27 -6.36
C THR A 51 -4.63 -15.40 -5.63
N LEU A 52 -4.03 -16.60 -5.59
CA LEU A 52 -4.56 -17.74 -4.83
C LEU A 52 -4.61 -17.41 -3.34
N LYS A 53 -3.53 -16.90 -2.75
CA LYS A 53 -3.48 -16.54 -1.32
C LYS A 53 -4.50 -15.45 -0.98
N LYS A 54 -4.74 -14.49 -1.88
CA LYS A 54 -5.73 -13.42 -1.71
C LYS A 54 -7.18 -13.96 -1.68
N HIS A 55 -7.51 -14.93 -2.54
CA HIS A 55 -8.90 -15.37 -2.77
C HIS A 55 -9.21 -16.82 -2.39
N TRP A 56 -8.30 -17.53 -1.71
CA TRP A 56 -8.41 -18.98 -1.49
C TRP A 56 -9.71 -19.44 -0.84
N MET A 57 -10.28 -18.68 0.10
CA MET A 57 -11.54 -19.04 0.77
C MET A 57 -12.75 -18.94 -0.16
N PHE A 58 -12.75 -17.96 -1.06
CA PHE A 58 -13.80 -17.81 -2.06
C PHE A 58 -13.73 -18.96 -3.08
N LEU A 59 -12.52 -19.27 -3.57
CA LEU A 59 -12.28 -20.41 -4.46
C LEU A 59 -12.67 -21.75 -3.81
N PHE A 60 -12.27 -21.95 -2.56
CA PHE A 60 -12.65 -23.13 -1.78
C PHE A 60 -14.17 -23.26 -1.64
N GLY A 61 -14.86 -22.14 -1.38
CA GLY A 61 -16.32 -22.08 -1.39
C GLY A 61 -16.92 -22.48 -2.73
N ILE A 62 -16.40 -21.98 -3.86
CA ILE A 62 -16.87 -22.35 -5.20
C ILE A 62 -16.78 -23.86 -5.42
N VAL A 63 -15.65 -24.47 -5.05
CA VAL A 63 -15.45 -25.93 -5.18
C VAL A 63 -16.48 -26.70 -4.35
N ILE A 64 -16.73 -26.30 -3.10
CA ILE A 64 -17.77 -26.91 -2.26
C ILE A 64 -19.15 -26.76 -2.91
N GLY A 65 -19.46 -25.57 -3.47
CA GLY A 65 -20.73 -25.32 -4.14
C GLY A 65 -20.94 -26.20 -5.36
N LEU A 66 -19.91 -26.35 -6.20
CA LEU A 66 -19.92 -27.19 -7.39
C LEU A 66 -20.07 -28.69 -7.06
N VAL A 67 -19.38 -29.18 -6.01
CA VAL A 67 -19.37 -30.61 -5.67
C VAL A 67 -20.55 -31.02 -4.78
N GLY A 68 -20.87 -30.23 -3.75
CA GLY A 68 -21.85 -30.60 -2.72
C GLY A 68 -23.24 -29.97 -2.88
N GLY A 69 -23.30 -28.72 -3.34
CA GLY A 69 -24.56 -27.97 -3.47
C GLY A 69 -25.39 -28.34 -4.70
N ALA A 70 -24.71 -28.79 -5.76
CA ALA A 70 -25.28 -29.30 -7.01
C ALA A 70 -26.44 -30.28 -6.79
N VAL A 71 -26.17 -31.37 -6.05
CA VAL A 71 -27.08 -32.52 -5.93
C VAL A 71 -28.37 -32.16 -5.22
N VAL A 72 -28.30 -31.29 -4.20
CA VAL A 72 -29.47 -30.90 -3.39
C VAL A 72 -30.35 -29.93 -4.18
N LEU A 73 -29.75 -28.94 -4.84
CA LEU A 73 -30.50 -27.95 -5.60
C LEU A 73 -31.01 -28.48 -6.93
N GLU A 74 -30.32 -29.41 -7.58
CA GLU A 74 -30.83 -30.12 -8.76
C GLU A 74 -32.08 -30.95 -8.42
N LYS A 75 -32.08 -31.65 -7.28
CA LYS A 75 -33.27 -32.37 -6.78
C LYS A 75 -34.42 -31.42 -6.43
N LEU A 76 -34.13 -30.28 -5.81
CA LEU A 76 -35.13 -29.26 -5.50
C LEU A 76 -35.70 -28.61 -6.77
N TYR A 77 -34.85 -28.32 -7.75
CA TYR A 77 -35.24 -27.67 -9.00
C TYR A 77 -36.04 -28.61 -9.91
N SER A 78 -35.68 -29.91 -9.95
CA SER A 78 -36.49 -30.92 -10.67
C SER A 78 -37.84 -31.16 -10.00
N PHE A 79 -37.93 -31.06 -8.67
CA PHE A 79 -39.19 -31.20 -7.94
C PHE A 79 -40.08 -29.94 -8.02
N ALA A 80 -39.47 -28.76 -7.92
CA ALA A 80 -40.16 -27.47 -7.80
C ALA A 80 -39.48 -26.35 -8.61
N PRO A 81 -39.47 -26.42 -9.96
CA PRO A 81 -38.77 -25.46 -10.80
C PRO A 81 -39.32 -24.03 -10.66
N LEU A 82 -40.65 -23.85 -10.72
CA LEU A 82 -41.26 -22.53 -10.62
C LEU A 82 -41.04 -21.86 -9.25
N PRO A 83 -41.29 -22.54 -8.10
CA PRO A 83 -41.06 -21.92 -6.80
C PRO A 83 -39.60 -21.56 -6.53
N VAL A 84 -38.65 -22.40 -6.95
CA VAL A 84 -37.22 -22.11 -6.80
C VAL A 84 -36.83 -20.91 -7.67
N SER A 85 -37.26 -20.83 -8.92
CA SER A 85 -37.01 -19.67 -9.78
C SER A 85 -37.60 -18.38 -9.20
N MET A 86 -38.80 -18.42 -8.62
CA MET A 86 -39.43 -17.26 -7.99
C MET A 86 -38.67 -16.79 -6.73
N LEU A 87 -38.10 -17.69 -5.92
CA LEU A 87 -37.23 -17.33 -4.80
C LEU A 87 -36.05 -16.47 -5.26
N PHE A 88 -35.33 -16.94 -6.28
CA PHE A 88 -34.17 -16.24 -6.82
C PHE A 88 -34.56 -14.92 -7.50
N CYS A 89 -35.70 -14.89 -8.23
CA CYS A 89 -36.24 -13.64 -8.76
C CYS A 89 -36.47 -12.60 -7.65
N GLY A 90 -36.97 -13.02 -6.48
CA GLY A 90 -37.15 -12.12 -5.33
C GLY A 90 -35.84 -11.48 -4.88
N ILE A 91 -34.77 -12.28 -4.77
CA ILE A 91 -33.44 -11.78 -4.39
C ILE A 91 -32.90 -10.83 -5.46
N VAL A 92 -32.99 -11.20 -6.74
CA VAL A 92 -32.51 -10.40 -7.89
C VAL A 92 -33.25 -9.06 -7.98
N VAL A 93 -34.57 -9.03 -7.76
CA VAL A 93 -35.38 -7.81 -7.79
C VAL A 93 -34.90 -6.82 -6.73
N THR A 94 -34.57 -7.28 -5.52
CA THR A 94 -34.04 -6.39 -4.48
C THR A 94 -32.69 -5.77 -4.90
N SER A 95 -31.78 -6.57 -5.49
CA SER A 95 -30.51 -6.08 -6.03
C SER A 95 -30.71 -5.11 -7.20
N PHE A 96 -31.65 -5.39 -8.09
CA PHE A 96 -32.02 -4.50 -9.20
C PHE A 96 -32.53 -3.15 -8.70
N ILE A 97 -33.43 -3.14 -7.71
CA ILE A 97 -33.97 -1.90 -7.12
C ILE A 97 -32.84 -1.05 -6.53
N ASN A 98 -31.92 -1.67 -5.79
CA ASN A 98 -30.80 -0.96 -5.18
C ASN A 98 -29.83 -0.41 -6.23
N MET A 99 -29.50 -1.20 -7.25
CA MET A 99 -28.66 -0.75 -8.37
C MET A 99 -29.30 0.38 -9.16
N ALA A 100 -30.61 0.29 -9.45
CA ALA A 100 -31.36 1.34 -10.14
C ALA A 100 -31.41 2.65 -9.32
N ARG A 101 -31.60 2.56 -7.99
CA ARG A 101 -31.53 3.72 -7.08
C ARG A 101 -30.14 4.37 -7.10
N ARG A 102 -29.08 3.56 -7.03
CA ARG A 102 -27.69 4.02 -7.11
C ARG A 102 -27.41 4.72 -8.44
N LEU A 103 -27.79 4.12 -9.56
CA LEU A 103 -27.60 4.70 -10.89
C LEU A 103 -28.31 6.06 -11.02
N LYS A 104 -29.51 6.21 -10.45
CA LYS A 104 -30.24 7.48 -10.42
C LYS A 104 -29.50 8.58 -9.65
N LYS A 105 -28.72 8.22 -8.62
CA LYS A 105 -27.90 9.14 -7.83
C LYS A 105 -26.57 9.47 -8.51
N ASP A 106 -25.88 8.45 -9.02
CA ASP A 106 -24.50 8.55 -9.49
C ASP A 106 -24.39 8.97 -10.99
N SER A 107 -25.43 8.77 -11.81
CA SER A 107 -25.33 8.96 -13.27
C SER A 107 -26.68 9.21 -13.96
N LYS A 108 -26.89 10.43 -14.47
CA LYS A 108 -28.11 10.79 -15.23
C LYS A 108 -28.34 9.88 -16.47
N PRO A 109 -29.59 9.51 -16.78
CA PRO A 109 -29.89 8.69 -17.95
C PRO A 109 -29.66 9.48 -19.25
N THR A 110 -28.84 8.93 -20.14
CA THR A 110 -28.62 9.45 -21.50
C THR A 110 -29.10 8.42 -22.52
N LYS A 111 -29.35 8.84 -23.77
CA LYS A 111 -29.85 7.95 -24.85
C LYS A 111 -29.00 6.68 -25.00
N GLY A 112 -27.67 6.81 -25.00
CA GLY A 112 -26.75 5.67 -25.12
C GLY A 112 -26.79 4.70 -23.93
N ARG A 113 -26.97 5.22 -22.70
CA ARG A 113 -27.05 4.39 -21.47
C ARG A 113 -28.36 3.60 -21.41
N VAL A 114 -29.46 4.26 -21.74
CA VAL A 114 -30.78 3.61 -21.82
C VAL A 114 -30.80 2.56 -22.93
N LEU A 115 -30.15 2.84 -24.06
CA LEU A 115 -30.01 1.87 -25.14
C LEU A 115 -29.23 0.62 -24.70
N ALA A 116 -28.12 0.78 -23.97
CA ALA A 116 -27.35 -0.33 -23.43
C ALA A 116 -28.17 -1.20 -22.45
N PHE A 117 -28.95 -0.56 -21.57
CA PHE A 117 -29.90 -1.25 -20.69
C PHE A 117 -30.92 -2.08 -21.48
N LEU A 118 -31.56 -1.49 -22.50
CA LEU A 118 -32.58 -2.16 -23.31
C LEU A 118 -31.99 -3.33 -24.10
N ILE A 119 -30.82 -3.15 -24.71
CA ILE A 119 -30.12 -4.20 -25.44
C ILE A 119 -29.84 -5.39 -24.51
N ALA A 120 -29.33 -5.14 -23.30
CA ALA A 120 -29.06 -6.18 -22.32
C ALA A 120 -30.32 -6.97 -21.90
N VAL A 121 -31.44 -6.28 -21.68
CA VAL A 121 -32.74 -6.92 -21.39
C VAL A 121 -33.19 -7.79 -22.56
N ILE A 122 -33.14 -7.26 -23.78
CA ILE A 122 -33.59 -7.96 -24.99
C ILE A 122 -32.77 -9.23 -25.22
N ILE A 123 -31.44 -9.14 -25.11
CA ILE A 123 -30.55 -10.28 -25.28
C ILE A 123 -30.96 -11.42 -24.34
N LEU A 124 -31.21 -11.12 -23.06
CA LEU A 124 -31.60 -12.15 -22.09
C LEU A 124 -32.98 -12.76 -22.34
N ILE A 125 -33.94 -11.98 -22.85
CA ILE A 125 -35.28 -12.50 -23.15
C ILE A 125 -35.27 -13.37 -24.41
N VAL A 126 -34.41 -13.06 -25.39
CA VAL A 126 -34.35 -13.79 -26.68
C VAL A 126 -33.63 -15.13 -26.55
N ILE A 127 -32.55 -15.22 -25.75
CA ILE A 127 -31.75 -16.46 -25.60
C ILE A 127 -32.63 -17.71 -25.32
N PRO A 128 -33.59 -17.68 -24.37
CA PRO A 128 -34.49 -18.80 -24.12
C PRO A 128 -35.32 -19.29 -25.32
N PHE A 129 -35.64 -18.43 -26.29
CA PHE A 129 -36.43 -18.83 -27.46
C PHE A 129 -35.59 -19.47 -28.56
N LEU A 130 -34.26 -19.30 -28.49
CA LEU A 130 -33.32 -19.90 -29.44
C LEU A 130 -33.02 -21.37 -29.13
N THR A 131 -33.48 -21.91 -27.99
CA THR A 131 -33.18 -23.28 -27.51
C THR A 131 -33.95 -24.41 -28.21
N ASN A 132 -34.30 -24.27 -29.48
CA ASN A 132 -34.96 -25.31 -30.29
C ASN A 132 -34.00 -26.01 -31.28
N GLY A 133 -32.70 -26.00 -31.00
CA GLY A 133 -31.71 -26.69 -31.84
C GLY A 133 -31.88 -28.20 -31.78
N ASN A 134 -31.89 -28.88 -32.92
CA ASN A 134 -31.76 -30.34 -32.96
C ASN A 134 -30.40 -30.74 -32.39
N ASP A 135 -30.37 -31.76 -31.53
CA ASP A 135 -29.16 -32.24 -30.87
C ASP A 135 -28.10 -32.66 -31.89
N LYS A 136 -26.89 -32.12 -31.72
CA LYS A 136 -25.73 -32.46 -32.55
C LYS A 136 -24.83 -33.43 -31.78
N ALA A 137 -24.70 -34.65 -32.29
CA ALA A 137 -23.72 -35.61 -31.77
C ALA A 137 -22.29 -35.13 -32.07
N ILE A 138 -21.42 -35.18 -31.05
CA ILE A 138 -19.99 -34.87 -31.18
C ILE A 138 -19.27 -36.19 -31.46
N SER A 139 -18.67 -36.35 -32.63
CA SER A 139 -17.82 -37.48 -32.96
C SER A 139 -16.34 -37.14 -32.78
N PHE A 140 -15.46 -38.13 -32.63
CA PHE A 140 -14.02 -37.87 -32.51
C PHE A 140 -13.43 -37.43 -33.86
N SER A 141 -12.98 -36.18 -33.97
CA SER A 141 -12.30 -35.61 -35.15
C SER A 141 -11.45 -34.41 -34.75
N ALA A 142 -10.34 -34.16 -35.46
CA ALA A 142 -9.51 -32.97 -35.25
C ALA A 142 -10.31 -31.65 -35.36
N LEU A 143 -11.31 -31.62 -36.25
CA LEU A 143 -12.23 -30.49 -36.37
C LEU A 143 -13.11 -30.34 -35.12
N ASN A 144 -13.54 -31.45 -34.54
CA ASN A 144 -14.40 -31.46 -33.35
C ASN A 144 -13.65 -31.07 -32.08
N LEU A 145 -12.34 -31.32 -31.98
CA LEU A 145 -11.50 -30.80 -30.89
C LEU A 145 -11.43 -29.26 -30.91
N ILE A 146 -11.32 -28.65 -32.09
CA ILE A 146 -11.34 -27.19 -32.24
C ILE A 146 -12.72 -26.64 -31.88
N ILE A 147 -13.79 -27.31 -32.32
CA ILE A 147 -15.16 -26.97 -31.96
C ILE A 147 -15.35 -27.05 -30.44
N LEU A 148 -14.83 -28.08 -29.77
CA LEU A 148 -14.89 -28.24 -28.31
C LEU A 148 -14.20 -27.08 -27.57
N VAL A 149 -13.05 -26.62 -28.05
CA VAL A 149 -12.38 -25.42 -27.50
C VAL A 149 -13.29 -24.19 -27.65
N GLY A 150 -13.90 -23.99 -28.83
CA GLY A 150 -14.83 -22.89 -29.07
C GLY A 150 -16.09 -22.97 -28.20
N LEU A 151 -16.67 -24.16 -28.05
CA LEU A 151 -17.84 -24.42 -27.20
C LEU A 151 -17.52 -24.15 -25.73
N GLY A 152 -16.37 -24.62 -25.25
CA GLY A 152 -15.88 -24.33 -23.89
C GLY A 152 -15.68 -22.83 -23.67
N ALA A 153 -15.07 -22.13 -24.63
CA ALA A 153 -14.85 -20.69 -24.52
C ALA A 153 -16.16 -19.90 -24.46
N ILE A 154 -17.15 -20.24 -25.30
CA ILE A 154 -18.47 -19.60 -25.28
C ILE A 154 -19.22 -19.89 -23.98
N ALA A 155 -19.24 -21.16 -23.55
CA ALA A 155 -19.92 -21.58 -22.33
C ALA A 155 -19.36 -20.87 -21.10
N ALA A 156 -18.03 -20.79 -20.99
CA ALA A 156 -17.39 -20.20 -19.83
C ALA A 156 -17.40 -18.66 -19.88
N ALA A 157 -17.33 -18.03 -21.05
CA ALA A 157 -17.55 -16.59 -21.19
C ALA A 157 -18.97 -16.20 -20.72
N ALA A 158 -19.98 -17.00 -21.07
CA ALA A 158 -21.34 -16.82 -20.59
C ALA A 158 -21.46 -16.91 -19.06
N MET A 159 -20.64 -17.72 -18.38
CA MET A 159 -20.65 -17.82 -16.91
C MET A 159 -20.18 -16.54 -16.20
N ILE A 160 -19.37 -15.70 -16.87
CA ILE A 160 -18.92 -14.41 -16.32
C ILE A 160 -19.97 -13.32 -16.53
N ILE A 161 -20.78 -13.41 -17.58
CA ILE A 161 -21.77 -12.38 -17.90
C ILE A 161 -23.00 -12.57 -16.99
N PRO A 162 -23.37 -11.57 -16.16
CA PRO A 162 -24.56 -11.68 -15.32
C PRO A 162 -25.80 -11.97 -16.16
N GLY A 163 -26.61 -12.91 -15.71
CA GLY A 163 -27.89 -13.29 -16.33
C GLY A 163 -27.77 -14.30 -17.46
N VAL A 164 -26.57 -14.58 -17.97
CA VAL A 164 -26.36 -15.57 -19.05
C VAL A 164 -25.90 -16.89 -18.43
N SER A 165 -26.57 -17.99 -18.76
CA SER A 165 -26.22 -19.34 -18.28
C SER A 165 -25.41 -20.08 -19.36
N GLY A 166 -24.19 -20.52 -19.03
CA GLY A 166 -23.34 -21.25 -19.99
C GLY A 166 -24.00 -22.51 -20.55
N SER A 167 -24.70 -23.27 -19.70
CA SER A 167 -25.51 -24.43 -20.09
C SER A 167 -26.63 -24.08 -21.07
N MET A 168 -27.25 -22.92 -20.90
CA MET A 168 -28.34 -22.46 -21.77
C MET A 168 -27.83 -22.01 -23.13
N VAL A 169 -26.68 -21.33 -23.16
CA VAL A 169 -26.02 -20.97 -24.41
C VAL A 169 -25.65 -22.24 -25.18
N LEU A 170 -25.08 -23.25 -24.51
CA LEU A 170 -24.79 -24.55 -25.12
C LEU A 170 -26.05 -25.27 -25.64
N ALA A 171 -27.16 -25.17 -24.91
CA ALA A 171 -28.44 -25.74 -25.34
C ALA A 171 -28.99 -25.01 -26.58
N SER A 172 -28.85 -23.67 -26.63
CA SER A 172 -29.29 -22.86 -27.78
C SER A 172 -28.59 -23.19 -29.09
N ILE A 173 -27.35 -23.65 -29.02
CA ILE A 173 -26.56 -24.06 -30.19
C ILE A 173 -26.64 -25.57 -30.48
N GLY A 174 -27.37 -26.34 -29.66
CA GLY A 174 -27.62 -27.78 -29.84
C GLY A 174 -26.49 -28.71 -29.39
N TYR A 175 -25.60 -28.25 -28.50
CA TYR A 175 -24.42 -29.01 -28.04
C TYR A 175 -24.45 -29.38 -26.55
N TYR A 176 -25.49 -28.99 -25.81
CA TYR A 176 -25.57 -29.23 -24.36
C TYR A 176 -25.57 -30.72 -24.01
N GLU A 177 -26.47 -31.50 -24.60
CA GLU A 177 -26.54 -32.96 -24.38
C GLU A 177 -25.26 -33.67 -24.83
N GLY A 178 -24.62 -33.19 -25.91
CA GLY A 178 -23.33 -33.71 -26.36
C GLY A 178 -22.21 -33.52 -25.33
N ILE A 179 -22.13 -32.35 -24.68
CA ILE A 179 -21.14 -32.07 -23.64
C ILE A 179 -21.47 -32.83 -22.33
N LEU A 180 -22.74 -32.91 -21.94
CA LEU A 180 -23.15 -33.72 -20.80
C LEU A 180 -22.82 -35.19 -21.00
N GLY A 181 -23.14 -35.73 -22.18
CA GLY A 181 -22.81 -37.10 -22.57
C GLY A 181 -21.30 -37.36 -22.51
N LEU A 182 -20.49 -36.42 -23.03
CA LEU A 182 -19.03 -36.50 -22.95
C LEU A 182 -18.52 -36.65 -21.50
N VAL A 183 -19.01 -35.80 -20.59
CA VAL A 183 -18.60 -35.83 -19.17
C VAL A 183 -19.10 -37.11 -18.49
N SER A 184 -20.36 -37.47 -18.69
CA SER A 184 -20.97 -38.68 -18.12
C SER A 184 -20.26 -39.96 -18.59
N ASP A 185 -19.96 -40.06 -19.88
CA ASP A 185 -19.24 -41.20 -20.45
C ASP A 185 -17.81 -41.28 -19.94
N CYS A 186 -17.14 -40.14 -19.75
CA CYS A 186 -15.79 -40.08 -19.19
C CYS A 186 -15.78 -40.59 -17.74
N ILE A 187 -16.73 -40.14 -16.92
CA ILE A 187 -16.91 -40.63 -15.53
C ILE A 187 -17.23 -42.12 -15.52
N SER A 188 -18.15 -42.57 -16.38
CA SER A 188 -18.53 -43.98 -16.50
C SER A 188 -17.33 -44.86 -16.88
N ALA A 189 -16.52 -44.44 -17.86
CA ALA A 189 -15.32 -45.15 -18.28
C ALA A 189 -14.28 -45.26 -17.15
N LEU A 190 -14.14 -44.20 -16.34
CA LEU A 190 -13.26 -44.20 -15.16
C LEU A 190 -13.77 -45.17 -14.08
N VAL A 191 -15.08 -45.16 -13.78
CA VAL A 191 -15.71 -46.04 -12.78
C VAL A 191 -15.63 -47.51 -13.19
N HIS A 192 -15.77 -47.81 -14.49
CA HIS A 192 -15.70 -49.16 -15.03
C HIS A 192 -14.30 -49.61 -15.44
N PHE A 193 -13.25 -48.81 -15.17
CA PHE A 193 -11.86 -49.08 -15.51
C PHE A 193 -11.60 -49.36 -17.02
N ASP A 194 -12.42 -48.79 -17.92
CA ASP A 194 -12.19 -48.86 -19.36
C ASP A 194 -11.18 -47.79 -19.80
N MET A 195 -9.89 -48.10 -19.63
CA MET A 195 -8.79 -47.15 -19.86
C MET A 195 -8.64 -46.72 -21.33
N SER A 196 -9.04 -47.57 -22.27
CA SER A 196 -9.05 -47.25 -23.70
C SER A 196 -10.11 -46.20 -24.01
N ARG A 197 -11.33 -46.39 -23.47
CA ARG A 197 -12.42 -45.42 -23.59
C ARG A 197 -12.14 -44.12 -22.86
N PHE A 198 -11.62 -44.23 -21.66
CA PHE A 198 -11.24 -43.10 -20.83
C PHE A 198 -10.20 -42.21 -21.51
N GLY A 199 -9.19 -42.80 -22.17
CA GLY A 199 -8.10 -42.06 -22.81
C GLY A 199 -8.58 -41.04 -23.85
N TYR A 200 -9.45 -41.42 -24.78
CA TYR A 200 -9.93 -40.49 -25.81
C TYR A 200 -10.95 -39.47 -25.27
N LEU A 201 -11.84 -39.89 -24.35
CA LEU A 201 -12.80 -38.99 -23.70
C LEU A 201 -12.08 -37.94 -22.83
N LEU A 202 -11.00 -38.34 -22.15
CA LEU A 202 -10.18 -37.43 -21.36
C LEU A 202 -9.55 -36.35 -22.24
N VAL A 203 -9.07 -36.69 -23.44
CA VAL A 203 -8.53 -35.71 -24.39
C VAL A 203 -9.63 -34.71 -24.80
N GLU A 204 -10.82 -35.19 -25.18
CA GLU A 204 -11.95 -34.31 -25.52
C GLU A 204 -12.35 -33.39 -24.35
N CYS A 205 -12.39 -33.91 -23.12
CA CYS A 205 -12.63 -33.12 -21.91
C CYS A 205 -11.53 -32.06 -21.67
N ILE A 206 -10.26 -32.39 -21.92
CA ILE A 206 -9.14 -31.45 -21.78
C ILE A 206 -9.28 -30.30 -22.78
N PHE A 207 -9.60 -30.58 -24.04
CA PHE A 207 -9.80 -29.53 -25.06
C PHE A 207 -10.98 -28.62 -24.73
N PHE A 208 -12.09 -29.19 -24.25
CA PHE A 208 -13.19 -28.39 -23.72
C PHE A 208 -12.76 -27.51 -22.52
N ALA A 209 -12.00 -28.08 -21.57
CA ALA A 209 -11.49 -27.35 -20.41
C ALA A 209 -10.51 -26.22 -20.79
N ILE A 210 -9.62 -26.43 -21.77
CA ILE A 210 -8.76 -25.39 -22.34
C ILE A 210 -9.61 -24.26 -22.92
N GLY A 211 -10.66 -24.62 -23.67
CA GLY A 211 -11.67 -23.67 -24.15
C GLY A 211 -12.26 -22.85 -23.02
N CYS A 212 -12.74 -23.50 -21.95
CA CYS A 212 -13.31 -22.81 -20.79
C CYS A 212 -12.33 -21.82 -20.15
N VAL A 213 -11.07 -22.21 -19.94
CA VAL A 213 -10.04 -21.33 -19.37
C VAL A 213 -9.80 -20.12 -20.26
N LEU A 214 -9.63 -20.33 -21.58
CA LEU A 214 -9.43 -19.24 -22.54
C LEU A 214 -10.64 -18.28 -22.56
N GLY A 215 -11.85 -18.82 -22.59
CA GLY A 215 -13.09 -18.05 -22.56
C GLY A 215 -13.23 -17.19 -21.31
N LEU A 216 -12.95 -17.77 -20.13
CA LEU A 216 -12.99 -17.06 -18.86
C LEU A 216 -12.00 -15.89 -18.84
N VAL A 217 -10.75 -16.13 -19.23
CA VAL A 217 -9.69 -15.11 -19.18
C VAL A 217 -9.99 -13.98 -20.17
N LEU A 218 -10.27 -14.32 -21.43
CA LEU A 218 -10.52 -13.33 -22.48
C LEU A 218 -11.76 -12.48 -22.16
N CYS A 219 -12.84 -13.11 -21.68
CA CYS A 219 -14.05 -12.41 -21.30
C CYS A 219 -13.82 -11.52 -20.06
N ALA A 220 -13.11 -12.02 -19.03
CA ALA A 220 -12.77 -11.21 -17.86
C ALA A 220 -11.93 -9.97 -18.22
N LEU A 221 -10.94 -10.13 -19.11
CA LEU A 221 -10.12 -9.01 -19.60
C LEU A 221 -10.95 -7.99 -20.39
N LEU A 222 -11.84 -8.46 -21.26
CA LEU A 222 -12.75 -7.61 -22.02
C LEU A 222 -13.67 -6.82 -21.09
N ILE A 223 -14.31 -7.49 -20.13
CA ILE A 223 -15.21 -6.86 -19.17
C ILE A 223 -14.45 -5.85 -18.31
N LYS A 224 -13.26 -6.20 -17.79
CA LYS A 224 -12.41 -5.28 -17.02
C LYS A 224 -12.07 -4.03 -17.82
N LYS A 225 -11.75 -4.18 -19.11
CA LYS A 225 -11.50 -3.06 -20.02
C LYS A 225 -12.75 -2.21 -20.23
N LEU A 226 -13.92 -2.82 -20.45
CA LEU A 226 -15.19 -2.09 -20.62
C LEU A 226 -15.60 -1.32 -19.35
N PHE A 227 -15.38 -1.89 -18.17
CA PHE A 227 -15.63 -1.23 -16.89
C PHE A 227 -14.71 -0.02 -16.69
N ALA A 228 -13.43 -0.15 -17.05
CA ALA A 228 -12.47 0.94 -16.95
C ALA A 228 -12.76 2.06 -17.96
N SER A 229 -13.02 1.72 -19.23
CA SER A 229 -13.19 2.70 -20.30
C SER A 229 -14.60 3.29 -20.40
N TYR A 230 -15.64 2.55 -20.00
CA TYR A 230 -17.05 2.92 -20.20
C TYR A 230 -17.94 2.57 -18.99
N LYS A 231 -17.50 2.91 -17.78
CA LYS A 231 -18.17 2.58 -16.50
C LYS A 231 -19.69 2.82 -16.51
N ALA A 232 -20.13 4.04 -16.83
CA ALA A 232 -21.55 4.40 -16.79
C ALA A 232 -22.43 3.65 -17.82
N ILE A 233 -21.87 3.24 -18.97
CA ILE A 233 -22.62 2.42 -19.94
C ILE A 233 -22.67 0.97 -19.46
N SER A 234 -21.55 0.46 -18.94
CA SER A 234 -21.44 -0.89 -18.38
C SER A 234 -22.37 -1.10 -17.18
N ASP A 235 -22.47 -0.13 -16.27
CA ASP A 235 -23.39 -0.18 -15.13
C ASP A 235 -24.87 -0.25 -15.56
N TYR A 236 -25.25 0.52 -16.59
CA TYR A 236 -26.60 0.44 -17.16
C TYR A 236 -26.85 -0.88 -17.88
N ALA A 237 -25.87 -1.42 -18.60
CA ALA A 237 -25.98 -2.74 -19.22
C ALA A 237 -26.18 -3.85 -18.17
N ILE A 238 -25.43 -3.83 -17.07
CA ILE A 238 -25.57 -4.81 -15.97
C ILE A 238 -26.91 -4.68 -15.27
N CYS A 239 -27.38 -3.44 -15.04
CA CYS A 239 -28.72 -3.20 -14.52
C CYS A 239 -29.79 -3.78 -15.46
N GLY A 240 -29.58 -3.67 -16.77
CA GLY A 240 -30.42 -4.31 -17.80
C GLY A 240 -30.36 -5.83 -17.74
N LEU A 241 -29.17 -6.42 -17.56
CA LEU A 241 -29.01 -7.86 -17.38
C LEU A 241 -29.76 -8.36 -16.14
N PHE A 242 -29.71 -7.63 -15.02
CA PHE A 242 -30.50 -7.96 -13.84
C PHE A 242 -32.00 -7.93 -14.11
N GLY A 243 -32.50 -6.85 -14.72
CA GLY A 243 -33.91 -6.72 -15.07
C GLY A 243 -34.39 -7.83 -16.02
N GLY A 244 -33.57 -8.20 -17.00
CA GLY A 244 -33.86 -9.27 -17.94
C GLY A 244 -33.80 -10.67 -17.32
N SER A 245 -32.91 -10.89 -16.35
CA SER A 245 -32.68 -12.23 -15.76
C SER A 245 -33.90 -12.79 -15.04
N CYS A 246 -34.67 -11.98 -14.31
CA CYS A 246 -35.91 -12.44 -13.66
C CYS A 246 -36.95 -12.92 -14.68
N VAL A 247 -37.07 -12.19 -15.80
CA VAL A 247 -37.99 -12.53 -16.88
C VAL A 247 -37.53 -13.81 -17.54
N ALA A 248 -36.23 -13.91 -17.87
CA ALA A 248 -35.65 -15.09 -18.49
C ALA A 248 -35.82 -16.35 -17.60
N MET A 249 -35.55 -16.26 -16.30
CA MET A 249 -35.67 -17.39 -15.36
C MET A 249 -37.10 -17.95 -15.30
N ILE A 250 -38.12 -17.09 -15.24
CA ILE A 250 -39.51 -17.53 -15.23
C ILE A 250 -39.88 -18.10 -16.60
N LEU A 251 -39.52 -17.40 -17.68
CA LEU A 251 -39.86 -17.77 -19.04
C LEU A 251 -39.30 -19.14 -19.43
N VAL A 252 -38.09 -19.48 -18.99
CA VAL A 252 -37.48 -20.82 -19.17
C VAL A 252 -38.33 -21.91 -18.55
N VAL A 253 -38.82 -21.69 -17.34
CA VAL A 253 -39.69 -22.66 -16.66
C VAL A 253 -41.00 -22.85 -17.42
N LEU A 254 -41.57 -21.77 -17.96
CA LEU A 254 -42.86 -21.80 -18.66
C LEU A 254 -42.78 -22.40 -20.07
N ILE A 255 -41.67 -22.22 -20.79
CA ILE A 255 -41.48 -22.72 -22.17
C ILE A 255 -41.08 -24.21 -22.17
N ASN A 256 -40.48 -24.71 -21.09
CA ASN A 256 -40.10 -26.11 -21.01
C ASN A 256 -41.34 -27.02 -21.11
N LYS A 257 -41.35 -27.91 -22.11
CA LYS A 257 -42.46 -28.83 -22.41
C LYS A 257 -42.80 -29.76 -21.24
N ASP A 258 -41.80 -30.13 -20.44
CA ASP A 258 -41.98 -30.98 -19.26
C ASP A 258 -42.78 -30.28 -18.15
N ASN A 259 -42.91 -28.94 -18.22
CA ASN A 259 -43.65 -28.12 -17.26
C ASN A 259 -45.07 -27.75 -17.71
N SER A 260 -45.59 -28.37 -18.77
CA SER A 260 -46.96 -28.13 -19.26
C SER A 260 -48.05 -28.35 -18.19
N TYR A 261 -47.78 -29.15 -17.16
CA TYR A 261 -48.67 -29.37 -16.01
C TYR A 261 -48.92 -28.10 -15.16
N LEU A 262 -48.07 -27.07 -15.28
CA LEU A 262 -48.24 -25.79 -14.57
C LEU A 262 -49.55 -25.07 -14.91
N PHE A 263 -50.10 -25.29 -16.10
CA PHE A 263 -51.29 -24.58 -16.58
C PHE A 263 -52.58 -25.42 -16.50
N ASN A 264 -52.44 -26.76 -16.46
CA ASN A 264 -53.57 -27.68 -16.68
C ASN A 264 -53.79 -28.69 -15.53
N SER A 265 -53.16 -28.48 -14.36
CA SER A 265 -53.29 -29.42 -13.23
C SER A 265 -53.45 -28.71 -11.88
N SER A 266 -54.10 -29.38 -10.92
CA SER A 266 -54.19 -28.93 -9.52
C SER A 266 -52.80 -28.80 -8.87
N LYS A 267 -51.84 -29.63 -9.29
CA LYS A 267 -50.42 -29.52 -8.91
C LYS A 267 -49.81 -28.20 -9.38
N GLY A 268 -50.19 -27.71 -10.56
CA GLY A 268 -49.75 -26.41 -11.10
C GLY A 268 -50.18 -25.23 -10.23
N ILE A 269 -51.41 -25.23 -9.73
CA ILE A 269 -51.91 -24.18 -8.82
C ILE A 269 -51.05 -24.10 -7.55
N TRP A 270 -50.74 -25.25 -6.93
CA TRP A 270 -49.87 -25.29 -5.74
C TRP A 270 -48.44 -24.80 -6.01
N MET A 271 -47.91 -24.97 -7.23
CA MET A 271 -46.62 -24.42 -7.61
C MET A 271 -46.64 -22.90 -7.74
N TRP A 272 -47.71 -22.32 -8.28
CA TRP A 272 -47.86 -20.86 -8.31
C TRP A 272 -47.99 -20.28 -6.90
N VAL A 273 -48.82 -20.89 -6.04
CA VAL A 273 -49.00 -20.42 -4.65
C VAL A 273 -47.69 -20.51 -3.86
N SER A 274 -47.02 -21.66 -3.90
CA SER A 274 -45.71 -21.82 -3.24
C SER A 274 -44.64 -20.90 -3.85
N GLY A 275 -44.70 -20.65 -5.15
CA GLY A 275 -43.80 -19.72 -5.82
C GLY A 275 -43.98 -18.27 -5.37
N VAL A 276 -45.22 -17.79 -5.21
CA VAL A 276 -45.47 -16.44 -4.68
C VAL A 276 -44.97 -16.30 -3.23
N ILE A 277 -45.17 -17.33 -2.39
CA ILE A 277 -44.64 -17.34 -1.02
C ILE A 277 -43.10 -17.23 -1.04
N LEU A 278 -42.44 -18.02 -1.89
CA LEU A 278 -40.99 -17.99 -2.02
C LEU A 278 -40.48 -16.69 -2.66
N LEU A 279 -41.23 -16.06 -3.55
CA LEU A 279 -40.90 -14.73 -4.09
C LEU A 279 -40.81 -13.69 -2.97
N VAL A 280 -41.80 -13.66 -2.07
CA VAL A 280 -41.83 -12.75 -0.91
C VAL A 280 -40.68 -13.06 0.05
N LEU A 281 -40.42 -14.34 0.32
CA LEU A 281 -39.27 -14.75 1.11
C LEU A 281 -37.96 -14.30 0.45
N GLY A 282 -37.84 -14.42 -0.86
CA GLY A 282 -36.70 -13.97 -1.64
C GLY A 282 -36.46 -12.47 -1.55
N LEU A 283 -37.53 -11.67 -1.64
CA LEU A 283 -37.46 -10.21 -1.44
C LEU A 283 -36.96 -9.86 -0.03
N TYR A 284 -37.46 -10.57 1.00
CA TYR A 284 -37.04 -10.39 2.40
C TYR A 284 -35.57 -10.78 2.60
N LEU A 285 -35.15 -11.95 2.13
CA LEU A 285 -33.76 -12.41 2.20
C LEU A 285 -32.82 -11.46 1.44
N GLY A 286 -33.22 -11.02 0.24
CA GLY A 286 -32.49 -10.01 -0.52
C GLY A 286 -32.33 -8.70 0.26
N SER A 287 -33.39 -8.25 0.94
CA SER A 287 -33.31 -7.04 1.77
C SER A 287 -32.38 -7.23 2.96
N LEU A 288 -32.40 -8.40 3.60
CA LEU A 288 -31.51 -8.71 4.72
C LEU A 288 -30.04 -8.74 4.29
N LEU A 289 -29.74 -9.39 3.16
CA LEU A 289 -28.40 -9.41 2.56
C LEU A 289 -27.89 -7.99 2.30
N THR A 290 -28.72 -7.13 1.72
CA THR A 290 -28.33 -5.74 1.43
C THR A 290 -28.16 -4.88 2.69
N LYS A 291 -28.87 -5.19 3.79
CA LYS A 291 -28.78 -4.44 5.06
C LYS A 291 -27.54 -4.84 5.87
N VAL A 292 -27.22 -6.14 5.94
CA VAL A 292 -26.01 -6.66 6.58
C VAL A 292 -24.74 -6.14 5.90
N GLU A 293 -24.82 -5.85 4.60
CA GLU A 293 -23.71 -5.28 3.82
C GLU A 293 -23.70 -3.74 3.82
N GLY A 294 -24.88 -3.09 3.89
CA GLY A 294 -25.01 -1.63 3.95
C GLY A 294 -24.45 -0.99 5.23
N ASP A 295 -24.46 -1.72 6.35
CA ASP A 295 -23.78 -1.31 7.60
C ASP A 295 -22.26 -1.60 7.59
N ASN A 296 -21.73 -2.29 6.56
CA ASN A 296 -20.37 -2.83 6.63
C ASN A 296 -19.41 -2.48 5.48
N ASN A 297 -19.77 -1.85 4.36
CA ASN A 297 -18.78 -1.48 3.33
C ASN A 297 -19.32 -0.52 2.24
N MET A 298 -18.88 0.74 2.22
CA MET A 298 -18.72 1.46 0.95
C MET A 298 -17.35 1.06 0.39
N GLU A 299 -17.25 0.00 -0.42
CA GLU A 299 -15.98 -0.30 -1.10
C GLU A 299 -15.72 0.78 -2.16
N PHE A 300 -14.81 1.70 -1.85
CA PHE A 300 -14.29 2.68 -2.79
C PHE A 300 -13.24 2.02 -3.69
N SER A 301 -13.30 2.28 -5.00
CA SER A 301 -12.28 1.80 -5.92
C SER A 301 -11.08 2.74 -5.92
N LYS A 302 -9.91 2.24 -6.34
CA LYS A 302 -8.70 3.07 -6.49
C LYS A 302 -8.91 4.30 -7.38
N GLU A 303 -9.74 4.18 -8.42
CA GLU A 303 -10.06 5.30 -9.31
C GLU A 303 -10.89 6.37 -8.60
N GLU A 304 -11.70 6.00 -7.60
CA GLU A 304 -12.44 6.97 -6.80
C GLU A 304 -11.48 7.76 -5.90
N PHE A 305 -10.54 7.10 -5.22
CA PHE A 305 -9.54 7.79 -4.39
C PHE A 305 -8.66 8.74 -5.22
N LEU A 306 -8.14 8.28 -6.36
CA LEU A 306 -7.36 9.13 -7.28
C LEU A 306 -8.17 10.32 -7.80
N LYS A 307 -9.42 10.07 -8.20
CA LYS A 307 -10.31 11.14 -8.67
C LYS A 307 -10.57 12.16 -7.56
N ARG A 308 -10.83 11.71 -6.33
CA ARG A 308 -11.05 12.61 -5.19
C ARG A 308 -9.81 13.41 -4.88
N ALA A 309 -8.65 12.76 -4.75
CA ALA A 309 -7.38 13.41 -4.51
C ALA A 309 -7.05 14.48 -5.57
N SER A 310 -7.36 14.22 -6.85
CA SER A 310 -7.09 15.19 -7.92
C SER A 310 -7.86 16.51 -7.76
N VAL A 311 -9.03 16.50 -7.08
CA VAL A 311 -9.81 17.72 -6.79
C VAL A 311 -9.11 18.59 -5.74
N TYR A 312 -8.37 17.98 -4.82
CA TYR A 312 -7.64 18.70 -3.76
C TYR A 312 -6.24 19.14 -4.18
N ARG A 313 -5.86 19.01 -5.46
CA ARG A 313 -4.53 19.41 -5.96
C ARG A 313 -4.18 20.85 -5.58
N ASP A 314 -5.05 21.80 -5.91
CA ASP A 314 -4.76 23.22 -5.69
C ASP A 314 -4.88 23.60 -4.20
N GLU A 315 -5.75 22.91 -3.46
CA GLU A 315 -5.86 23.06 -2.00
C GLU A 315 -4.58 22.55 -1.30
N TRP A 316 -4.01 21.42 -1.75
CA TRP A 316 -2.74 20.90 -1.25
C TRP A 316 -1.59 21.88 -1.51
N ILE A 317 -1.52 22.46 -2.72
CA ILE A 317 -0.50 23.47 -3.04
C ILE A 317 -0.66 24.69 -2.14
N SER A 318 -1.89 25.20 -2.00
CA SER A 318 -2.17 26.38 -1.17
C SER A 318 -1.87 26.14 0.31
N LEU A 319 -2.24 24.98 0.85
CA LEU A 319 -2.00 24.61 2.23
C LEU A 319 -0.51 24.44 2.49
N THR A 320 0.19 23.67 1.64
CA THR A 320 1.64 23.47 1.75
C THR A 320 2.39 24.79 1.66
N THR A 321 2.04 25.66 0.71
CA THR A 321 2.63 27.00 0.56
C THR A 321 2.43 27.85 1.83
N LYS A 322 1.24 27.77 2.44
CA LYS A 322 0.94 28.49 3.67
C LYS A 322 1.73 27.95 4.86
N LEU A 323 1.89 26.64 4.99
CA LEU A 323 2.71 26.05 6.04
C LEU A 323 4.20 26.42 5.84
N VAL A 324 4.69 26.38 4.60
CA VAL A 324 6.09 26.74 4.26
C VAL A 324 6.39 28.21 4.55
N SER A 325 5.40 29.10 4.54
CA SER A 325 5.59 30.52 4.88
C SER A 325 6.06 30.80 6.30
N TYR A 326 5.93 29.81 7.21
CA TYR A 326 6.45 29.91 8.57
C TYR A 326 7.88 29.39 8.62
N SER A 327 8.82 30.21 9.09
CA SER A 327 10.22 29.82 9.24
C SER A 327 10.44 29.07 10.56
N SER A 328 9.75 27.94 10.71
CA SER A 328 9.62 27.16 11.95
C SER A 328 10.84 26.28 12.27
N PHE A 329 12.06 26.80 12.12
CA PHE A 329 13.26 26.12 12.60
C PHE A 329 13.53 26.47 14.06
N LEU A 330 14.22 25.58 14.79
CA LEU A 330 14.58 25.86 16.18
C LEU A 330 15.71 26.90 16.27
N ASP A 331 15.42 28.05 16.87
CA ASP A 331 16.43 29.03 17.28
C ASP A 331 17.03 28.67 18.66
N GLU A 332 16.19 28.67 19.69
CA GLU A 332 16.55 28.36 21.08
C GLU A 332 15.42 27.54 21.74
N TYR A 333 15.80 26.60 22.61
CA TYR A 333 14.86 25.79 23.37
C TYR A 333 14.75 26.31 24.81
N GLU A 334 13.53 26.63 25.24
CA GLU A 334 13.23 27.03 26.61
C GLU A 334 12.14 26.13 27.22
N GLU A 335 12.53 25.28 28.17
CA GLU A 335 11.60 24.34 28.81
C GLU A 335 10.52 25.08 29.61
N GLY A 336 9.25 24.77 29.34
CA GLY A 336 8.11 25.37 30.04
C GLY A 336 7.73 26.79 29.60
N ALA A 337 8.40 27.35 28.60
CA ALA A 337 7.98 28.60 27.97
C ALA A 337 6.66 28.44 27.20
N ASP A 338 5.98 29.56 26.90
CA ASP A 338 4.78 29.54 26.06
C ASP A 338 5.10 29.14 24.61
N ALA A 339 6.31 29.42 24.13
CA ALA A 339 6.82 29.01 22.82
C ALA A 339 8.13 28.21 22.98
N PRO A 340 8.07 26.94 23.43
CA PRO A 340 9.25 26.15 23.81
C PRO A 340 10.29 25.98 22.70
N PHE A 341 9.84 26.01 21.43
CA PHE A 341 10.64 25.80 20.24
C PHE A 341 10.67 27.05 19.33
N GLY A 342 10.39 28.22 19.89
CA GLY A 342 10.30 29.49 19.16
C GLY A 342 8.88 29.85 18.70
N GLU A 343 8.66 31.14 18.43
CA GLU A 343 7.33 31.68 18.16
C GLU A 343 6.75 31.18 16.82
N GLU A 344 7.58 31.04 15.77
CA GLU A 344 7.15 30.51 14.46
C GLU A 344 6.57 29.09 14.56
N ASN A 345 7.17 28.23 15.40
CA ASN A 345 6.68 26.87 15.66
C ASN A 345 5.29 26.87 16.33
N LYS A 346 5.13 27.72 17.34
CA LYS A 346 3.85 27.93 18.02
C LYS A 346 2.80 28.52 17.09
N GLU A 347 3.16 29.49 16.27
CA GLU A 347 2.26 30.15 15.33
C GLU A 347 1.75 29.19 14.25
N VAL A 348 2.63 28.40 13.62
CA VAL A 348 2.22 27.43 12.60
C VAL A 348 1.34 26.32 13.18
N LEU A 349 1.65 25.82 14.39
CA LEU A 349 0.83 24.84 15.09
C LEU A 349 -0.56 25.41 15.41
N SER A 350 -0.60 26.61 15.98
CA SER A 350 -1.85 27.30 16.31
C SER A 350 -2.70 27.56 15.07
N TRP A 351 -2.06 27.98 13.98
CA TRP A 351 -2.73 28.22 12.70
C TRP A 351 -3.34 26.94 12.13
N MET A 352 -2.59 25.83 12.10
CA MET A 352 -3.08 24.56 11.57
C MET A 352 -4.25 23.99 12.39
N LEU A 353 -4.17 24.08 13.73
CA LEU A 353 -5.26 23.66 14.62
C LEU A 353 -6.50 24.55 14.48
N ALA A 354 -6.32 25.86 14.26
CA ALA A 354 -7.44 26.77 14.00
C ALA A 354 -8.09 26.48 12.64
N HIS A 355 -7.28 26.31 11.60
CA HIS A 355 -7.75 25.98 10.25
C HIS A 355 -8.57 24.68 10.22
N ALA A 356 -8.07 23.62 10.86
CA ALA A 356 -8.79 22.35 10.94
C ALA A 356 -10.10 22.45 11.76
N LYS A 357 -10.11 23.28 12.81
CA LYS A 357 -11.31 23.55 13.61
C LYS A 357 -12.39 24.31 12.84
N GLU A 358 -12.01 25.30 12.05
CA GLU A 358 -12.92 26.03 11.15
C GLU A 358 -13.55 25.11 10.10
N GLU A 359 -12.76 24.14 9.61
CA GLU A 359 -13.21 23.10 8.71
C GLU A 359 -14.08 22.03 9.38
N GLY A 360 -14.25 22.06 10.71
CA GLY A 360 -15.13 21.18 11.46
C GLY A 360 -14.48 19.90 12.00
N PHE A 361 -13.16 19.85 12.13
CA PHE A 361 -12.46 18.81 12.90
C PHE A 361 -12.30 19.20 14.37
N ASP A 362 -12.21 18.19 15.24
CA ASP A 362 -11.84 18.41 16.63
C ASP A 362 -10.33 18.60 16.74
N THR A 363 -9.89 19.62 17.48
CA THR A 363 -8.47 19.94 17.63
C THR A 363 -8.06 20.11 19.09
N TYR A 364 -6.82 19.76 19.39
CA TYR A 364 -6.23 19.86 20.72
C TYR A 364 -4.81 20.39 20.64
N ASN A 365 -4.47 21.32 21.52
CA ASN A 365 -3.12 21.86 21.68
C ASN A 365 -2.56 21.38 23.03
N CYS A 366 -1.36 20.79 23.01
CA CYS A 366 -0.64 20.32 24.18
C CYS A 366 0.51 21.28 24.53
N ASP A 367 0.18 22.37 25.22
CA ASP A 367 1.12 23.39 25.71
C ASP A 367 2.08 23.96 24.64
N ASN A 368 1.64 24.03 23.38
CA ASN A 368 2.45 24.44 22.22
C ASN A 368 3.67 23.56 21.92
N TYR A 369 3.82 22.40 22.58
CA TYR A 369 4.82 21.40 22.23
C TYR A 369 4.38 20.60 20.99
N ALA A 370 3.12 20.22 20.96
CA ALA A 370 2.49 19.46 19.89
C ALA A 370 0.97 19.67 19.91
N GLY A 371 0.29 19.31 18.84
CA GLY A 371 -1.18 19.29 18.80
C GLY A 371 -1.71 18.12 17.99
N HIS A 372 -3.03 17.89 18.04
CA HIS A 372 -3.64 16.90 17.18
C HIS A 372 -4.96 17.36 16.57
N ILE A 373 -5.25 16.82 15.39
CA ILE A 373 -6.55 16.88 14.72
C ILE A 373 -7.18 15.49 14.84
N ALA A 374 -8.39 15.43 15.38
CA ALA A 374 -9.12 14.19 15.62
C ALA A 374 -10.24 13.98 14.60
N PHE A 375 -10.41 12.74 14.15
CA PHE A 375 -11.49 12.32 13.28
C PHE A 375 -11.99 10.91 13.64
N GLY A 376 -13.31 10.72 13.69
CA GLY A 376 -13.93 9.43 14.01
C GLY A 376 -13.94 9.11 15.51
N GLU A 377 -14.65 8.02 15.85
CA GLU A 377 -14.83 7.56 17.24
C GLU A 377 -14.57 6.06 17.32
N GLY A 378 -13.99 5.60 18.43
CA GLY A 378 -13.75 4.18 18.67
C GLY A 378 -12.88 3.92 19.90
N LYS A 379 -12.73 2.64 20.25
CA LYS A 379 -11.86 2.23 21.37
C LYS A 379 -10.39 2.23 20.99
N GLU A 380 -10.09 1.76 19.78
CA GLU A 380 -8.73 1.78 19.22
C GLU A 380 -8.49 3.12 18.53
N THR A 381 -7.24 3.57 18.59
CA THR A 381 -6.77 4.84 18.05
C THR A 381 -5.68 4.63 17.00
N LEU A 382 -5.90 5.16 15.80
CA LEU A 382 -4.91 5.28 14.73
C LEU A 382 -4.15 6.61 14.90
N GLY A 383 -2.84 6.55 15.10
CA GLY A 383 -1.95 7.71 15.12
C GLY A 383 -1.33 7.98 13.75
N LEU A 384 -1.44 9.23 13.28
CA LEU A 384 -0.74 9.74 12.11
C LEU A 384 0.22 10.81 12.63
N LEU A 385 1.53 10.59 12.54
CA LEU A 385 2.53 11.41 13.24
C LEU A 385 3.29 12.27 12.23
N ALA A 386 3.11 13.59 12.25
CA ALA A 386 3.78 14.52 11.34
C ALA A 386 4.47 15.64 12.14
N HIS A 387 5.32 16.44 11.51
CA HIS A 387 5.94 17.62 12.14
C HIS A 387 5.77 18.91 11.35
N LEU A 388 5.93 20.01 12.07
CA LEU A 388 5.81 21.38 11.57
C LEU A 388 7.15 22.12 11.62
N ASP A 389 8.08 21.68 12.45
CA ASP A 389 9.43 22.23 12.47
C ASP A 389 10.22 21.80 11.23
N VAL A 390 11.19 22.61 10.84
CA VAL A 390 12.05 22.38 9.68
C VAL A 390 13.51 22.67 10.04
N VAL A 391 14.46 22.11 9.30
CA VAL A 391 15.87 22.54 9.41
C VAL A 391 16.09 23.97 8.87
N PRO A 392 17.10 24.70 9.38
CA PRO A 392 17.46 26.00 8.83
C PRO A 392 17.77 25.96 7.33
N ALA A 393 17.36 26.99 6.60
CA ALA A 393 17.64 27.14 5.17
C ALA A 393 19.04 27.76 4.97
N VAL A 394 20.08 26.95 5.12
CA VAL A 394 21.48 27.33 4.88
C VAL A 394 21.88 27.14 3.40
N GLY A 395 22.90 27.86 2.94
CA GLY A 395 23.42 27.75 1.57
C GLY A 395 22.80 28.74 0.58
N LYS A 396 23.09 28.54 -0.71
CA LYS A 396 22.63 29.42 -1.79
C LYS A 396 21.34 28.85 -2.39
N TRP A 397 20.20 29.43 -2.01
CA TRP A 397 18.90 29.13 -2.60
C TRP A 397 18.66 29.96 -3.86
N THR A 398 17.99 29.36 -4.84
CA THR A 398 17.63 30.04 -6.09
C THR A 398 16.48 31.03 -5.87
N ASN A 399 15.51 30.65 -5.02
CA ASN A 399 14.38 31.47 -4.59
C ASN A 399 14.35 31.56 -3.06
N ASP A 400 13.50 32.41 -2.51
CA ASP A 400 13.29 32.46 -1.05
C ASP A 400 12.76 31.10 -0.54
N PRO A 401 13.46 30.41 0.38
CA PRO A 401 13.08 29.08 0.89
C PRO A 401 11.70 29.04 1.57
N PHE A 402 11.24 30.14 2.16
CA PHE A 402 9.96 30.21 2.86
C PHE A 402 8.84 30.80 1.98
N THR A 403 9.13 31.04 0.69
CA THR A 403 8.12 31.38 -0.30
C THR A 403 8.02 30.21 -1.29
N ALA A 404 7.13 29.26 -1.04
CA ALA A 404 7.02 28.08 -1.92
C ALA A 404 6.68 28.50 -3.36
N THR A 405 7.51 28.09 -4.31
CA THR A 405 7.40 28.49 -5.72
C THR A 405 7.14 27.29 -6.61
N ILE A 406 6.24 27.46 -7.58
CA ILE A 406 6.00 26.44 -8.60
C ILE A 406 7.02 26.62 -9.73
N THR A 407 7.79 25.58 -10.02
CA THR A 407 8.82 25.56 -11.06
C THR A 407 8.54 24.46 -12.09
N ASP A 408 9.44 24.30 -13.06
CA ASP A 408 9.39 23.25 -14.09
C ASP A 408 8.04 23.15 -14.81
N ASN A 409 7.58 24.29 -15.35
CA ASN A 409 6.33 24.41 -16.10
C ASN A 409 5.08 23.94 -15.33
N GLY A 410 5.08 24.03 -14.00
CA GLY A 410 3.91 23.68 -13.19
C GLY A 410 3.97 22.31 -12.53
N ASN A 411 5.13 21.63 -12.55
CA ASN A 411 5.25 20.25 -12.10
C ASN A 411 5.94 20.10 -10.73
N ARG A 412 6.79 21.06 -10.35
CA ARG A 412 7.52 21.03 -9.07
C ARG A 412 7.08 22.16 -8.16
N LEU A 413 6.99 21.87 -6.86
CA LEU A 413 6.87 22.87 -5.80
C LEU A 413 8.20 22.90 -5.03
N VAL A 414 8.82 24.07 -4.94
CA VAL A 414 10.15 24.27 -4.33
C VAL A 414 9.99 25.14 -3.09
N GLY A 415 10.59 24.75 -1.97
CA GLY A 415 10.59 25.48 -0.71
C GLY A 415 11.06 24.60 0.45
N ARG A 416 11.49 25.19 1.57
CA ARG A 416 11.91 24.41 2.74
C ARG A 416 10.70 23.75 3.40
N GLY A 417 10.77 22.43 3.55
CA GLY A 417 9.76 21.57 4.16
C GLY A 417 8.59 21.20 3.24
N VAL A 418 8.72 21.43 1.93
CA VAL A 418 7.75 20.93 0.96
C VAL A 418 7.77 19.40 0.86
N ASN A 419 8.91 18.76 1.13
CA ASN A 419 9.04 17.31 1.23
C ASN A 419 9.09 16.84 2.69
N ASP A 420 9.73 17.59 3.58
CA ASP A 420 10.00 17.20 4.97
C ASP A 420 9.64 18.32 5.97
N ASP A 421 8.48 18.34 6.62
CA ASP A 421 7.33 17.40 6.52
C ASP A 421 6.00 18.17 6.34
N LYS A 422 6.05 19.45 5.94
CA LYS A 422 4.83 20.27 5.77
C LYS A 422 3.97 19.81 4.60
N GLY A 423 4.59 19.39 3.49
CA GLY A 423 3.89 18.80 2.35
C GLY A 423 3.19 17.47 2.68
N PRO A 424 3.89 16.48 3.28
CA PRO A 424 3.27 15.23 3.71
C PRO A 424 2.22 15.40 4.81
N LEU A 425 2.41 16.32 5.76
CA LEU A 425 1.39 16.72 6.74
C LEU A 425 0.14 17.24 6.04
N ALA A 426 0.28 18.17 5.10
CA ALA A 426 -0.84 18.71 4.32
C ALA A 426 -1.57 17.61 3.53
N ALA A 427 -0.84 16.66 2.92
CA ALA A 427 -1.42 15.53 2.22
C ALA A 427 -2.21 14.59 3.14
N THR A 428 -1.69 14.36 4.35
CA THR A 428 -2.33 13.52 5.37
C THR A 428 -3.60 14.17 5.90
N TYR A 429 -3.58 15.47 6.19
CA TYR A 429 -4.76 16.25 6.56
C TYR A 429 -5.84 16.20 5.46
N LEU A 430 -5.45 16.42 4.20
CA LEU A 430 -6.39 16.36 3.08
C LEU A 430 -6.92 14.95 2.82
N ALA A 431 -6.16 13.89 3.12
CA ALA A 431 -6.68 12.53 3.10
C ALA A 431 -7.82 12.33 4.12
N LEU A 432 -7.71 12.90 5.33
CA LEU A 432 -8.82 12.89 6.30
C LEU A 432 -10.03 13.66 5.78
N LYS A 433 -9.81 14.83 5.16
CA LYS A 433 -10.88 15.62 4.53
C LYS A 433 -11.57 14.88 3.39
N ILE A 434 -10.82 14.20 2.52
CA ILE A 434 -11.34 13.33 1.46
C ILE A 434 -12.27 12.26 2.05
N LEU A 435 -11.85 11.58 3.10
CA LEU A 435 -12.66 10.53 3.74
C LEU A 435 -13.94 11.07 4.37
N ARG A 436 -13.86 12.22 5.06
CA ARG A 436 -15.02 12.91 5.60
C ARG A 436 -16.01 13.31 4.50
N ASP A 437 -15.53 13.89 3.41
CA ASP A 437 -16.35 14.37 2.30
C ASP A 437 -16.93 13.20 1.47
N MET A 438 -16.30 12.02 1.54
CA MET A 438 -16.84 10.75 1.05
C MET A 438 -17.91 10.14 1.98
N GLY A 439 -18.14 10.73 3.16
CA GLY A 439 -19.11 10.28 4.16
C GLY A 439 -18.66 9.06 4.96
N VAL A 440 -17.34 8.80 5.02
CA VAL A 440 -16.78 7.70 5.81
C VAL A 440 -17.00 7.98 7.29
N LYS A 441 -17.45 6.95 8.02
CA LYS A 441 -17.57 6.95 9.48
C LYS A 441 -16.57 5.95 10.05
N PRO A 442 -15.37 6.40 10.47
CA PRO A 442 -14.37 5.52 11.05
C PRO A 442 -14.91 4.78 12.28
N ASN A 443 -14.58 3.48 12.41
CA ASN A 443 -14.89 2.68 13.62
C ASN A 443 -13.80 2.77 14.70
N LYS A 444 -12.78 3.59 14.44
CA LYS A 444 -11.63 3.88 15.30
C LYS A 444 -11.46 5.39 15.36
N ARG A 445 -10.86 5.86 16.45
CA ARG A 445 -10.44 7.25 16.55
C ARG A 445 -9.17 7.45 15.73
N ILE A 446 -9.09 8.53 14.98
CA ILE A 446 -7.89 8.89 14.21
C ILE A 446 -7.34 10.18 14.82
N LEU A 447 -6.04 10.21 15.08
CA LEU A 447 -5.32 11.39 15.57
C LEU A 447 -4.19 11.72 14.60
N LEU A 448 -4.30 12.83 13.87
CA LEU A 448 -3.16 13.45 13.21
C LEU A 448 -2.43 14.31 14.22
N ILE A 449 -1.35 13.78 14.79
CA ILE A 449 -0.49 14.41 15.80
C ILE A 449 0.61 15.17 15.05
N MET A 450 0.78 16.44 15.38
CA MET A 450 1.71 17.37 14.75
C MET A 450 2.69 17.87 15.82
N GLY A 451 3.97 17.48 15.69
CA GLY A 451 5.07 17.92 16.54
C GLY A 451 5.75 19.21 16.03
N CYS A 452 6.56 19.83 16.88
CA CYS A 452 7.29 21.07 16.59
C CYS A 452 8.79 20.98 16.91
N ASP A 453 9.33 19.76 17.00
CA ASP A 453 10.72 19.53 17.39
C ASP A 453 11.28 18.19 16.87
N GLU A 454 10.81 17.65 15.75
CA GLU A 454 11.34 16.38 15.20
C GLU A 454 12.86 16.50 15.01
N GLU A 455 13.27 17.57 14.32
CA GLU A 455 14.56 17.75 13.68
C GLU A 455 15.72 17.95 14.66
N THR A 456 15.41 18.22 15.92
CA THR A 456 16.42 18.55 16.94
C THR A 456 16.31 17.76 18.25
N GLY A 457 15.38 16.80 18.34
CA GLY A 457 15.35 15.88 19.48
C GLY A 457 14.00 15.25 19.81
N SER A 458 12.94 15.58 19.09
CA SER A 458 11.57 15.07 19.25
C SER A 458 10.98 15.27 20.66
N ARG A 459 11.42 16.29 21.40
CA ARG A 459 10.96 16.55 22.79
C ARG A 459 9.46 16.85 22.84
N CYS A 460 8.91 17.35 21.74
CA CYS A 460 7.48 17.58 21.54
C CYS A 460 6.62 16.33 21.79
N LEU A 461 6.99 15.18 21.21
CA LEU A 461 6.20 13.94 21.34
C LEU A 461 6.39 13.30 22.71
N GLU A 462 7.59 13.38 23.30
CA GLU A 462 7.81 12.94 24.67
C GLU A 462 6.88 13.67 25.65
N HIS A 463 6.76 14.99 25.50
CA HIS A 463 5.85 15.80 26.31
C HIS A 463 4.38 15.45 26.03
N TYR A 464 4.02 15.29 24.76
CA TYR A 464 2.67 14.94 24.35
C TYR A 464 2.19 13.61 24.94
N PHE A 465 3.01 12.55 24.88
CA PHE A 465 2.66 11.21 25.39
C PHE A 465 2.74 11.09 26.92
N LYS A 466 3.37 12.03 27.63
CA LYS A 466 3.22 12.16 29.09
C LYS A 466 1.81 12.60 29.50
N LYS A 467 1.12 13.35 28.63
CA LYS A 467 -0.21 13.94 28.92
C LYS A 467 -1.38 13.24 28.21
N ASN A 468 -1.12 12.54 27.12
CA ASN A 468 -2.13 11.91 26.27
C ASN A 468 -1.86 10.40 26.12
N PRO A 469 -2.91 9.57 25.97
CA PRO A 469 -2.73 8.16 25.69
C PRO A 469 -2.02 7.94 24.34
N MET A 470 -1.10 6.99 24.31
CA MET A 470 -0.43 6.56 23.08
C MET A 470 -1.45 5.85 22.15
N PRO A 471 -1.47 6.15 20.84
CA PRO A 471 -2.28 5.41 19.89
C PRO A 471 -1.90 3.92 19.82
N ASP A 472 -2.85 3.05 19.48
CA ASP A 472 -2.64 1.60 19.43
C ASP A 472 -1.78 1.17 18.25
N PHE A 473 -1.86 1.92 17.14
CA PHE A 473 -1.07 1.71 15.94
C PHE A 473 -1.05 2.98 15.09
N GLY A 474 -0.12 3.08 14.14
CA GLY A 474 0.02 4.32 13.37
C GLY A 474 0.96 4.27 12.18
N PHE A 475 1.13 5.42 11.54
CA PHE A 475 2.26 5.64 10.66
C PHE A 475 2.72 7.10 10.66
N SER A 476 4.00 7.32 10.35
CA SER A 476 4.57 8.63 10.07
C SER A 476 4.54 8.88 8.55
N PRO A 477 3.94 9.97 8.02
CA PRO A 477 4.04 10.32 6.61
C PRO A 477 5.38 10.98 6.25
N ASP A 478 6.22 11.28 7.25
CA ASP A 478 7.60 11.71 7.12
C ASP A 478 8.49 10.49 6.81
N ALA A 479 8.59 10.11 5.54
CA ALA A 479 9.33 8.94 5.07
C ALA A 479 9.30 8.73 3.54
N CYS A 480 9.88 7.60 3.11
CA CYS A 480 9.79 7.06 1.77
C CYS A 480 8.77 5.92 1.63
N PHE A 481 8.13 5.83 0.47
CA PHE A 481 7.40 4.66 0.02
C PHE A 481 8.37 3.53 -0.40
N PRO A 482 7.93 2.25 -0.44
CA PRO A 482 6.58 1.77 -0.17
C PRO A 482 6.20 1.65 1.31
N CYS A 483 7.09 1.27 2.22
CA CYS A 483 6.85 1.26 3.67
C CYS A 483 8.17 0.96 4.39
N ILE A 484 8.53 1.80 5.35
CA ILE A 484 9.68 1.59 6.23
C ILE A 484 9.18 0.95 7.52
N ASN A 485 9.37 -0.37 7.64
CA ASN A 485 8.86 -1.16 8.75
C ASN A 485 9.88 -1.37 9.88
N GLY A 486 11.05 -0.75 9.78
CA GLY A 486 12.03 -0.75 10.86
C GLY A 486 13.15 0.27 10.70
N GLU A 487 13.66 0.72 11.85
CA GLU A 487 14.65 1.77 12.01
C GLU A 487 15.72 1.27 13.00
N LYS A 488 17.00 1.41 12.63
CA LYS A 488 18.13 1.03 13.48
C LYS A 488 18.25 1.95 14.70
N VAL A 489 18.87 1.45 15.76
CA VAL A 489 19.26 2.26 16.93
C VAL A 489 20.33 3.24 16.52
N GLY A 490 20.13 4.54 16.79
CA GLY A 490 21.21 5.52 16.78
C GLY A 490 22.04 5.37 18.05
N VAL A 491 23.34 5.11 17.92
CA VAL A 491 24.30 5.05 19.03
C VAL A 491 25.44 6.01 18.71
N HIS A 492 25.74 6.94 19.60
CA HIS A 492 26.88 7.83 19.43
C HIS A 492 28.00 7.40 20.37
N TYR A 493 29.24 7.64 19.97
CA TYR A 493 30.32 7.64 20.95
C TYR A 493 31.27 8.80 20.72
N ASP A 494 31.61 9.46 21.83
CA ASP A 494 32.52 10.58 21.87
C ASP A 494 33.87 10.14 22.42
N ILE A 495 34.93 10.41 21.66
CA ILE A 495 36.31 10.18 22.11
C ILE A 495 36.90 11.53 22.49
N LYS A 496 37.23 11.67 23.77
CA LYS A 496 37.78 12.90 24.34
C LYS A 496 39.10 12.65 25.04
N GLY A 497 39.98 13.64 25.03
CA GLY A 497 41.25 13.57 25.75
C GLY A 497 42.24 14.63 25.29
N HIS A 498 43.53 14.33 25.49
CA HIS A 498 44.63 15.21 25.12
C HIS A 498 45.49 14.55 24.06
N ASP A 499 45.88 15.31 23.04
CA ASP A 499 46.81 14.87 21.99
C ASP A 499 48.07 15.72 21.99
N ASP A 500 49.21 15.09 22.27
CA ASP A 500 50.53 15.71 22.26
C ASP A 500 51.21 15.67 20.90
N SER A 501 50.45 15.44 19.82
CA SER A 501 50.97 15.43 18.45
C SER A 501 51.33 16.82 17.95
N HIS A 502 51.80 16.87 16.71
CA HIS A 502 52.10 18.09 15.96
C HIS A 502 50.84 18.85 15.51
N VAL A 503 49.63 18.35 15.79
CA VAL A 503 48.36 19.00 15.42
C VAL A 503 48.07 20.20 16.31
N VAL A 504 48.06 21.40 15.71
CA VAL A 504 47.70 22.65 16.38
C VAL A 504 46.19 22.86 16.39
N CYS A 505 45.57 22.66 15.23
CA CYS A 505 44.12 22.72 15.07
C CYS A 505 43.67 21.74 13.97
N PHE A 506 42.59 21.00 14.20
CA PHE A 506 41.96 20.11 13.21
C PHE A 506 40.44 20.20 13.35
N VAL A 507 39.78 20.66 12.28
CA VAL A 507 38.33 20.78 12.17
C VAL A 507 37.85 19.97 10.97
N ALA A 508 36.93 19.02 11.19
CA ALA A 508 36.16 18.36 10.14
C ALA A 508 34.74 18.06 10.60
N GLY A 509 33.77 18.23 9.70
CA GLY A 509 32.34 17.97 9.94
C GLY A 509 31.70 18.85 11.02
N GLN A 510 30.37 18.94 11.02
CA GLN A 510 29.61 19.73 12.03
C GLN A 510 28.52 18.92 12.72
N ARG A 511 28.12 17.77 12.15
CA ARG A 511 27.03 16.93 12.64
C ARG A 511 27.46 15.47 12.64
N TYR A 512 26.99 14.70 13.62
CA TYR A 512 27.27 13.26 13.73
C TYR A 512 26.78 12.46 12.50
N ASN A 513 25.60 12.83 11.98
CA ASN A 513 24.88 12.09 10.95
C ASN A 513 25.34 12.33 9.50
N ILE A 514 26.42 13.10 9.28
CA ILE A 514 26.93 13.43 7.94
C ILE A 514 28.40 12.99 7.82
N VAL A 515 28.77 12.36 6.70
CA VAL A 515 30.17 12.08 6.34
C VAL A 515 30.85 13.41 5.96
N PRO A 516 31.92 13.83 6.65
CA PRO A 516 32.62 15.09 6.34
C PRO A 516 33.22 15.06 4.93
N ASP A 517 32.86 16.03 4.10
CA ASP A 517 33.38 16.24 2.74
C ASP A 517 34.55 17.23 2.68
N GLU A 518 34.77 18.01 3.74
CA GLU A 518 35.95 18.86 3.91
C GLU A 518 36.55 18.68 5.30
N ALA A 519 37.88 18.64 5.35
CA ALA A 519 38.66 18.61 6.57
C ALA A 519 39.82 19.60 6.47
N LYS A 520 40.08 20.34 7.56
CA LYS A 520 41.16 21.33 7.65
C LYS A 520 42.00 21.09 8.88
N MET A 521 43.33 21.08 8.70
CA MET A 521 44.29 20.83 9.76
C MET A 521 45.48 21.81 9.67
N THR A 522 46.03 22.18 10.81
CA THR A 522 47.29 22.94 10.94
C THR A 522 48.27 22.16 11.81
N LEU A 523 49.54 22.20 11.43
CA LEU A 523 50.63 21.51 12.13
C LEU A 523 51.67 22.51 12.59
N ASP A 524 52.40 22.20 13.66
CA ASP A 524 53.58 22.97 14.10
C ASP A 524 54.86 22.63 13.31
N ILE A 525 54.75 21.69 12.36
CA ILE A 525 55.79 21.28 11.40
C ILE A 525 55.34 21.51 9.96
N ASP A 526 56.30 21.78 9.07
CA ASP A 526 56.04 21.93 7.64
C ASP A 526 56.25 20.59 6.91
N LEU A 527 55.16 20.06 6.37
CA LEU A 527 55.06 18.80 5.61
C LEU A 527 54.34 19.03 4.27
N LYS A 528 54.41 20.24 3.70
CA LYS A 528 53.68 20.58 2.46
C LYS A 528 54.09 19.72 1.27
N ASN A 529 55.37 19.39 1.14
CA ASN A 529 55.87 18.58 0.02
C ASN A 529 55.40 17.12 0.15
N GLU A 530 55.47 16.60 1.38
CA GLU A 530 55.00 15.28 1.77
C GLU A 530 53.49 15.15 1.54
N TYR A 531 52.71 16.18 1.87
CA TYR A 531 51.27 16.19 1.64
C TYR A 531 50.92 16.13 0.16
N GLN A 532 51.59 16.93 -0.69
CA GLN A 532 51.37 16.89 -2.13
C GLN A 532 51.72 15.52 -2.74
N LYS A 533 52.80 14.90 -2.25
CA LYS A 533 53.17 13.54 -2.64
C LYS A 533 52.13 12.52 -2.17
N PHE A 534 51.69 12.59 -0.92
CA PHE A 534 50.67 11.71 -0.34
C PHE A 534 49.36 11.73 -1.14
N LEU A 535 48.87 12.93 -1.48
CA LEU A 535 47.66 13.11 -2.28
C LEU A 535 47.80 12.45 -3.67
N ALA A 536 48.96 12.61 -4.32
CA ALA A 536 49.23 12.02 -5.62
C ALA A 536 49.33 10.49 -5.55
N ASP A 537 50.05 9.95 -4.56
CA ASP A 537 50.29 8.52 -4.38
C ASP A 537 48.98 7.76 -4.08
N HIS A 538 48.07 8.38 -3.33
CA HIS A 538 46.78 7.79 -2.94
C HIS A 538 45.60 8.22 -3.81
N ASN A 539 45.83 9.10 -4.80
CA ASN A 539 44.80 9.68 -5.66
C ASN A 539 43.67 10.40 -4.89
N TYR A 540 44.03 11.08 -3.81
CA TYR A 540 43.13 11.91 -3.02
C TYR A 540 43.08 13.35 -3.51
N LYS A 541 42.01 14.08 -3.15
CA LYS A 541 41.85 15.50 -3.46
C LYS A 541 42.11 16.34 -2.22
N GLY A 542 42.87 17.41 -2.38
CA GLY A 542 43.23 18.30 -1.30
C GLY A 542 44.27 19.32 -1.76
N GLN A 543 44.60 20.25 -0.87
CA GLN A 543 45.63 21.26 -1.12
C GLN A 543 46.20 21.79 0.19
N SER A 544 47.40 22.35 0.13
CA SER A 544 47.99 23.12 1.21
C SER A 544 47.81 24.62 0.93
N GLU A 545 47.12 25.33 1.84
CA GLU A 545 46.89 26.78 1.74
C GLU A 545 47.49 27.48 2.95
N GLY A 546 48.52 28.30 2.75
CA GLY A 546 49.21 28.94 3.89
C GLY A 546 49.79 27.87 4.82
N ASP A 547 49.34 27.83 6.08
CA ASP A 547 49.72 26.82 7.09
C ASP A 547 48.70 25.69 7.26
N TYR A 548 47.66 25.67 6.41
CA TYR A 548 46.59 24.67 6.44
C TYR A 548 46.82 23.54 5.45
N TYR A 549 46.50 22.32 5.87
CA TYR A 549 46.31 21.14 5.05
C TYR A 549 44.81 20.89 4.91
N VAL A 550 44.31 20.93 3.68
CA VAL A 550 42.89 20.77 3.35
C VAL A 550 42.70 19.49 2.56
N ALA A 551 41.77 18.64 2.98
CA ALA A 551 41.34 17.46 2.24
C ALA A 551 39.88 17.61 1.79
N HIS A 552 39.60 17.10 0.60
CA HIS A 552 38.26 17.06 0.01
C HIS A 552 37.83 15.62 -0.19
N GLY A 553 36.68 15.30 0.39
CA GLY A 553 36.00 14.02 0.31
C GLY A 553 34.70 14.11 -0.49
N LEU A 554 33.73 13.29 -0.08
CA LEU A 554 32.39 13.23 -0.65
C LEU A 554 31.39 13.00 0.49
N SER A 555 30.44 13.92 0.62
CA SER A 555 29.40 13.84 1.66
C SER A 555 28.44 12.69 1.38
N ALA A 556 27.96 12.07 2.46
CA ALA A 556 26.93 11.05 2.46
C ALA A 556 26.25 11.01 3.84
N HIS A 557 25.04 10.45 3.92
CA HIS A 557 24.39 10.21 5.21
C HIS A 557 25.11 9.10 5.98
N ALA A 558 25.27 9.25 7.30
CA ALA A 558 25.89 8.27 8.19
C ALA A 558 25.21 6.88 8.26
N MET A 559 24.03 6.71 7.65
CA MET A 559 23.39 5.39 7.51
C MET A 559 23.93 4.59 6.31
N CYS A 560 24.58 5.26 5.35
CA CYS A 560 25.26 4.69 4.20
C CYS A 560 26.67 5.31 4.02
N PRO A 561 27.55 5.27 5.04
CA PRO A 561 28.84 5.95 4.98
C PRO A 561 29.75 5.38 3.88
N GLU A 562 29.51 4.16 3.40
CA GLU A 562 30.20 3.53 2.28
C GLU A 562 30.00 4.24 0.93
N LYS A 563 28.98 5.11 0.81
CA LYS A 563 28.76 5.94 -0.39
C LYS A 563 29.58 7.23 -0.38
N GLY A 564 30.12 7.63 0.77
CA GLY A 564 30.91 8.84 0.95
C GLY A 564 32.42 8.57 0.93
N ILE A 565 33.19 9.65 1.00
CA ILE A 565 34.63 9.63 1.24
C ILE A 565 34.87 10.61 2.38
N ASN A 566 35.24 10.10 3.56
CA ASN A 566 35.41 10.93 4.75
C ASN A 566 36.74 11.71 4.68
N ALA A 567 36.66 13.03 4.51
CA ALA A 567 37.82 13.90 4.38
C ALA A 567 38.72 13.89 5.63
N ALA A 568 38.16 13.61 6.82
CA ALA A 568 38.94 13.52 8.04
C ALA A 568 39.87 12.31 8.03
N PHE A 569 39.42 11.16 7.50
CA PHE A 569 40.25 9.96 7.38
C PHE A 569 41.47 10.19 6.47
N ILE A 570 41.32 10.97 5.40
CA ILE A 570 42.43 11.33 4.51
C ILE A 570 43.54 12.06 5.29
N LEU A 571 43.18 13.03 6.12
CA LEU A 571 44.17 13.77 6.93
C LEU A 571 44.76 12.92 8.06
N PHE A 572 43.99 12.02 8.68
CA PHE A 572 44.53 11.09 9.66
C PHE A 572 45.47 10.04 9.05
N GLU A 573 45.20 9.56 7.84
CA GLU A 573 46.11 8.69 7.08
C GLU A 573 47.42 9.43 6.76
N PHE A 574 47.34 10.68 6.31
CA PHE A 574 48.52 11.54 6.09
C PHE A 574 49.34 11.72 7.37
N LEU A 575 48.69 12.06 8.50
CA LEU A 575 49.35 12.16 9.80
C LEU A 575 50.04 10.85 10.18
N ASN A 576 49.38 9.72 9.99
CA ASN A 576 49.92 8.44 10.39
C ASN A 576 51.16 8.01 9.57
N GLU A 577 51.30 8.49 8.33
CA GLU A 577 52.46 8.20 7.49
C GLU A 577 53.66 9.15 7.76
N TYR A 578 53.41 10.44 7.98
CA TYR A 578 54.46 11.47 8.02
C TYR A 578 54.70 12.10 9.39
N ALA A 579 53.73 12.04 10.31
CA ALA A 579 53.81 12.58 11.67
C ALA A 579 53.01 11.73 12.68
N PRO A 580 53.34 10.43 12.84
CA PRO A 580 52.50 9.49 13.56
C PRO A 580 52.36 9.87 15.04
N SER A 581 51.12 9.83 15.53
CA SER A 581 50.76 10.02 16.93
C SER A 581 49.89 8.86 17.42
N LYS A 582 49.69 8.78 18.74
CA LYS A 582 48.76 7.81 19.32
C LYS A 582 47.33 8.00 18.80
N LEU A 583 46.94 9.24 18.52
CA LEU A 583 45.65 9.60 17.97
C LEU A 583 45.53 9.13 16.51
N SER A 584 46.50 9.46 15.65
CA SER A 584 46.47 9.06 14.24
C SER A 584 46.51 7.54 14.08
N ASP A 585 47.34 6.85 14.88
CA ASP A 585 47.42 5.38 14.88
C ASP A 585 46.07 4.77 15.29
N PHE A 586 45.43 5.29 16.34
CA PHE A 586 44.11 4.82 16.75
C PHE A 586 43.08 4.99 15.63
N VAL A 587 42.97 6.18 15.04
CA VAL A 587 41.96 6.46 14.01
C VAL A 587 42.19 5.57 12.78
N VAL A 588 43.42 5.46 12.28
CA VAL A 588 43.72 4.65 11.09
C VAL A 588 43.51 3.15 11.36
N LYS A 589 43.93 2.68 12.53
CA LYS A 589 43.84 1.27 12.92
C LYS A 589 42.42 0.81 13.21
N TYR A 590 41.56 1.67 13.75
CA TYR A 590 40.25 1.27 14.27
C TYR A 590 39.04 1.90 13.57
N LEU A 591 39.17 3.08 12.95
CA LEU A 591 38.02 3.82 12.38
C LEU A 591 38.11 4.04 10.86
N ALA A 592 39.29 4.37 10.34
CA ALA A 592 39.44 4.78 8.95
C ALA A 592 39.02 3.67 7.98
N ASN A 593 38.24 4.02 6.94
CA ASN A 593 37.85 3.11 5.87
C ASN A 593 37.17 1.80 6.34
N ASP A 594 36.46 1.84 7.47
CA ASP A 594 35.69 0.71 8.00
C ASP A 594 34.26 1.13 8.31
N PRO A 595 33.39 1.28 7.31
CA PRO A 595 32.02 1.75 7.53
C PRO A 595 31.16 0.81 8.37
N PHE A 596 31.60 -0.42 8.69
CA PHE A 596 30.78 -1.46 9.34
C PHE A 596 31.30 -1.93 10.72
N GLY A 597 32.34 -1.29 11.27
CA GLY A 597 32.79 -1.57 12.64
C GLY A 597 33.59 -2.86 12.82
N HIS A 598 34.18 -3.40 11.75
CA HIS A 598 34.98 -4.63 11.81
C HIS A 598 36.29 -4.47 12.58
N LYS A 599 36.99 -3.34 12.42
CA LYS A 599 38.29 -3.06 13.05
C LYS A 599 38.18 -2.95 14.56
N LEU A 600 37.12 -2.32 15.07
CA LEU A 600 36.77 -2.29 16.50
C LEU A 600 36.12 -3.59 17.01
N GLN A 601 35.77 -4.51 16.12
CA GLN A 601 35.01 -5.74 16.44
C GLN A 601 33.67 -5.44 17.11
N ILE A 602 33.00 -4.37 16.65
CA ILE A 602 31.64 -4.00 17.03
C ILE A 602 30.63 -4.36 15.95
N ASN A 603 31.06 -4.91 14.82
CA ASN A 603 30.18 -5.29 13.73
C ASN A 603 29.10 -6.30 14.17
N VAL A 604 27.86 -6.07 13.73
CA VAL A 604 26.71 -6.95 13.98
C VAL A 604 25.77 -6.92 12.77
N HIS A 605 25.03 -8.01 12.54
CA HIS A 605 24.13 -8.18 11.40
C HIS A 605 22.75 -8.66 11.86
N HIS A 606 21.70 -8.12 11.22
CA HIS A 606 20.33 -8.60 11.34
C HIS A 606 19.76 -8.93 9.94
N ASP A 607 19.02 -10.03 9.79
CA ASP A 607 18.59 -10.52 8.48
C ASP A 607 17.79 -9.47 7.67
N GLU A 608 16.92 -8.71 8.35
CA GLU A 608 16.12 -7.65 7.73
C GLU A 608 16.83 -6.29 7.74
N MET A 609 17.45 -5.91 8.86
CA MET A 609 18.00 -4.56 9.06
C MET A 609 19.44 -4.40 8.57
N LYS A 610 20.09 -5.49 8.17
CA LYS A 610 21.46 -5.53 7.63
C LYS A 610 22.52 -5.15 8.65
N GLU A 611 23.69 -4.73 8.19
CA GLU A 611 24.87 -4.49 9.01
C GLU A 611 24.76 -3.23 9.88
N LEU A 612 25.48 -3.20 11.00
CA LEU A 612 25.82 -1.95 11.68
C LEU A 612 26.60 -1.02 10.75
N THR A 613 26.32 0.28 10.79
CA THR A 613 27.18 1.30 10.14
C THR A 613 27.84 2.22 11.17
N GLN A 614 29.03 2.74 10.87
CA GLN A 614 29.75 3.75 11.67
C GLN A 614 30.28 4.90 10.81
N ASN A 615 30.19 6.13 11.31
CA ASN A 615 30.64 7.36 10.66
C ASN A 615 31.36 8.29 11.65
N LEU A 616 32.61 8.64 11.39
CA LEU A 616 33.30 9.73 12.09
C LEU A 616 32.80 11.07 11.54
N GLY A 617 31.76 11.63 12.17
CA GLY A 617 31.07 12.84 11.70
C GLY A 617 31.65 14.15 12.24
N ILE A 618 32.34 14.12 13.39
CA ILE A 618 32.90 15.32 14.02
C ILE A 618 34.35 15.07 14.40
N VAL A 619 35.23 15.98 13.97
CA VAL A 619 36.60 16.10 14.45
C VAL A 619 36.84 17.54 14.89
N ARG A 620 37.18 17.72 16.15
CA ARG A 620 37.61 18.99 16.74
C ARG A 620 38.85 18.74 17.57
N ILE A 621 39.97 19.33 17.15
CA ILE A 621 41.20 19.35 17.91
C ILE A 621 41.63 20.80 18.00
N GLU A 622 41.68 21.36 19.21
CA GLU A 622 42.12 22.73 19.46
C GLU A 622 42.86 22.77 20.81
N ASN A 623 43.99 23.50 20.88
CA ASN A 623 44.80 23.59 22.10
C ASN A 623 45.15 22.21 22.69
N LYS A 624 45.42 21.23 21.82
CA LYS A 624 45.68 19.82 22.17
C LYS A 624 44.49 19.06 22.82
N GLU A 625 43.33 19.68 22.97
CA GLU A 625 42.12 18.97 23.38
C GLU A 625 41.48 18.30 22.17
N VAL A 626 41.14 17.02 22.30
CA VAL A 626 40.54 16.21 21.24
C VAL A 626 39.08 15.96 21.55
N HIS A 627 38.24 16.12 20.53
CA HIS A 627 36.88 15.61 20.47
C HIS A 627 36.62 14.97 19.11
N LEU A 628 36.40 13.65 19.11
CA LEU A 628 35.93 12.89 17.96
C LEU A 628 34.51 12.40 18.23
N GLY A 629 33.56 12.75 17.37
CA GLY A 629 32.18 12.29 17.46
C GLY A 629 31.86 11.28 16.37
N VAL A 630 31.47 10.06 16.77
CA VAL A 630 31.09 8.97 15.85
C VAL A 630 29.61 8.63 15.97
N ASP A 631 28.93 8.56 14.83
CA ASP A 631 27.55 8.05 14.69
C ASP A 631 27.56 6.58 14.30
N CYS A 632 26.80 5.76 14.99
CA CYS A 632 26.60 4.35 14.66
C CYS A 632 25.11 4.03 14.51
N ARG A 633 24.77 3.26 13.47
CA ARG A 633 23.41 2.73 13.28
C ARG A 633 23.41 1.24 13.54
N VAL A 634 22.85 0.84 14.68
CA VAL A 634 22.93 -0.53 15.21
C VAL A 634 21.62 -1.28 14.95
N PRO A 635 21.66 -2.47 14.31
CA PRO A 635 20.47 -3.24 13.96
C PRO A 635 19.92 -4.12 15.10
N VAL A 636 20.41 -3.98 16.33
CA VAL A 636 20.01 -4.76 17.52
C VAL A 636 20.01 -3.88 18.77
N GLU A 637 19.19 -4.23 19.76
CA GLU A 637 19.19 -3.55 21.07
C GLU A 637 20.31 -4.05 22.00
N GLY A 638 20.81 -3.17 22.87
CA GLY A 638 21.72 -3.55 23.96
C GLY A 638 23.16 -3.83 23.52
N HIS A 639 23.58 -3.29 22.38
CA HIS A 639 24.93 -3.47 21.84
C HIS A 639 25.96 -2.50 22.43
N GLU A 640 25.50 -1.42 23.06
CA GLU A 640 26.30 -0.31 23.59
C GLU A 640 27.32 -0.76 24.65
N PRO A 641 27.00 -1.68 25.59
CA PRO A 641 27.99 -2.18 26.54
C PRO A 641 29.16 -2.92 25.87
N LEU A 642 28.90 -3.64 24.77
CA LEU A 642 29.96 -4.26 23.98
C LEU A 642 30.82 -3.19 23.30
N MET A 643 30.18 -2.18 22.70
CA MET A 643 30.89 -1.07 22.07
C MET A 643 31.80 -0.34 23.06
N GLN A 644 31.30 -0.02 24.26
CA GLN A 644 32.09 0.62 25.32
C GLN A 644 33.30 -0.24 25.70
N ALA A 645 33.12 -1.53 25.94
CA ALA A 645 34.21 -2.43 26.32
C ALA A 645 35.27 -2.58 25.21
N LYS A 646 34.86 -2.56 23.94
CA LYS A 646 35.79 -2.61 22.79
C LYS A 646 36.55 -1.30 22.63
N LEU A 647 35.89 -0.16 22.79
CA LEU A 647 36.50 1.16 22.73
C LEU A 647 37.49 1.37 23.88
N ASP A 648 37.11 1.03 25.11
CA ASP A 648 37.99 1.10 26.28
C ASP A 648 39.29 0.33 26.02
N LYS A 649 39.18 -0.90 25.54
CA LYS A 649 40.33 -1.75 25.18
C LYS A 649 41.17 -1.14 24.06
N ALA A 650 40.54 -0.56 23.03
CA ALA A 650 41.25 0.06 21.92
C ALA A 650 42.00 1.33 22.32
N LEU A 651 41.54 2.01 23.38
CA LEU A 651 42.07 3.27 23.90
C LEU A 651 42.99 3.13 25.12
N GLU A 652 43.17 1.92 25.68
CA GLU A 652 43.98 1.67 26.90
C GLU A 652 45.37 2.33 26.88
N SER A 653 46.03 2.43 25.71
CA SER A 653 47.37 3.00 25.56
C SER A 653 47.43 4.43 25.00
N SER A 654 46.27 5.01 24.61
CA SER A 654 46.22 6.28 23.88
C SER A 654 46.19 7.52 24.79
N GLY A 655 45.64 7.40 26.01
CA GLY A 655 45.39 8.54 26.90
C GLY A 655 44.05 9.25 26.62
N LEU A 656 43.28 8.74 25.66
CA LEU A 656 41.94 9.18 25.31
C LEU A 656 40.89 8.31 26.03
N LYS A 657 39.68 8.81 26.17
CA LYS A 657 38.54 8.08 26.73
C LYS A 657 37.35 8.16 25.79
N ALA A 658 36.62 7.06 25.66
CA ALA A 658 35.37 7.02 24.91
C ALA A 658 34.18 7.01 25.87
N GLU A 659 33.11 7.69 25.50
CA GLU A 659 31.81 7.63 26.16
C GLU A 659 30.76 7.25 25.12
N VAL A 660 30.15 6.07 25.28
CA VAL A 660 29.05 5.61 24.43
C VAL A 660 27.72 6.12 24.99
N SER A 661 26.91 6.72 24.14
CA SER A 661 25.56 7.20 24.46
C SER A 661 24.52 6.66 23.49
N LEU A 662 23.34 6.33 24.02
CA LEU A 662 22.18 5.97 23.19
C LEU A 662 21.53 7.24 22.62
N GLY A 663 21.33 7.24 21.30
CA GLY A 663 20.61 8.29 20.57
C GLY A 663 19.18 7.90 20.17
N GLY A 664 18.70 6.70 20.52
CA GLY A 664 17.35 6.25 20.18
C GLY A 664 17.02 4.84 20.63
N ARG A 665 15.94 4.27 20.14
CA ARG A 665 15.55 2.86 20.36
C ARG A 665 15.44 2.11 19.03
N LEU A 666 15.56 0.78 19.07
CA LEU A 666 15.29 -0.05 17.90
C LEU A 666 13.80 0.02 17.64
N HIS A 667 13.40 0.23 16.39
CA HIS A 667 11.99 0.21 16.02
C HIS A 667 11.76 -0.81 14.94
N TYR A 668 10.82 -1.73 15.15
CA TYR A 668 10.54 -2.78 14.18
C TYR A 668 9.10 -3.27 14.27
N VAL A 669 8.43 -3.27 13.12
CA VAL A 669 7.12 -3.88 12.93
C VAL A 669 7.26 -4.98 11.88
N PRO A 670 6.85 -6.23 12.17
CA PRO A 670 6.97 -7.32 11.21
C PRO A 670 6.26 -7.02 9.89
N LYS A 671 6.90 -7.39 8.76
CA LYS A 671 6.31 -7.28 7.42
C LYS A 671 4.95 -7.99 7.30
N SER A 672 4.77 -9.07 8.05
CA SER A 672 3.54 -9.87 8.09
C SER A 672 2.42 -9.25 8.93
N SER A 673 2.68 -8.15 9.64
CA SER A 673 1.70 -7.45 10.47
C SER A 673 0.53 -6.94 9.63
N ASN A 674 -0.64 -6.84 10.26
CA ASN A 674 -1.83 -6.31 9.59
C ASN A 674 -1.63 -4.85 9.13
N LEU A 675 -0.88 -4.06 9.90
CA LEU A 675 -0.55 -2.67 9.57
C LEU A 675 0.26 -2.60 8.28
N VAL A 676 1.44 -3.23 8.24
CA VAL A 676 2.34 -3.19 7.08
C VAL A 676 1.65 -3.75 5.83
N GLN A 677 0.97 -4.90 5.94
CA GLN A 677 0.26 -5.49 4.80
C GLN A 677 -0.85 -4.57 4.27
N THR A 678 -1.53 -3.82 5.15
CA THR A 678 -2.61 -2.90 4.73
C THR A 678 -2.05 -1.68 4.01
N LEU A 679 -0.99 -1.07 4.56
CA LEU A 679 -0.32 0.08 3.94
C LEU A 679 0.30 -0.29 2.59
N MET A 680 1.03 -1.40 2.55
CA MET A 680 1.57 -1.96 1.30
C MET A 680 0.47 -2.20 0.27
N SER A 681 -0.67 -2.78 0.67
CA SER A 681 -1.77 -3.02 -0.27
C SER A 681 -2.36 -1.72 -0.82
N ALA A 682 -2.49 -0.67 0.00
CA ALA A 682 -2.98 0.64 -0.45
C ALA A 682 -2.00 1.30 -1.44
N TYR A 683 -0.71 1.26 -1.12
CA TYR A 683 0.36 1.71 -2.02
C TYR A 683 0.29 0.96 -3.36
N GLN A 684 0.37 -0.36 -3.33
CA GLN A 684 0.38 -1.24 -4.51
C GLN A 684 -0.86 -1.06 -5.40
N ASP A 685 -2.04 -0.90 -4.80
CA ASP A 685 -3.28 -0.73 -5.56
C ASP A 685 -3.31 0.59 -6.34
N ILE A 686 -2.78 1.68 -5.76
CA ILE A 686 -2.75 3.00 -6.38
C ILE A 686 -1.59 3.13 -7.37
N THR A 687 -0.40 2.66 -7.03
CA THR A 687 0.81 2.83 -7.84
C THR A 687 0.96 1.77 -8.92
N GLY A 688 0.48 0.55 -8.65
CA GLY A 688 0.74 -0.63 -9.46
C GLY A 688 2.15 -1.21 -9.29
N ASP A 689 2.96 -0.67 -8.37
CA ASP A 689 4.29 -1.20 -8.06
C ASP A 689 4.14 -2.47 -7.22
N MET A 690 4.43 -3.62 -7.84
CA MET A 690 4.42 -4.93 -7.18
C MET A 690 5.84 -5.48 -6.97
N GLU A 691 6.87 -4.71 -7.33
CA GLU A 691 8.27 -5.13 -7.32
C GLU A 691 8.94 -4.76 -6.00
N ASN A 692 8.66 -3.56 -5.48
CA ASN A 692 9.25 -3.10 -4.22
C ASN A 692 8.43 -3.56 -3.01
N ASP A 693 9.13 -4.14 -2.03
CA ASP A 693 8.56 -4.56 -0.75
C ASP A 693 8.91 -3.53 0.35
N SER A 694 8.24 -3.64 1.49
CA SER A 694 8.63 -2.97 2.73
C SER A 694 10.10 -3.23 3.08
N TYR A 695 10.76 -2.25 3.68
CA TYR A 695 12.19 -2.30 3.98
C TYR A 695 12.50 -1.55 5.29
N THR A 696 13.76 -1.58 5.68
CA THR A 696 14.24 -0.97 6.93
C THR A 696 15.37 0.02 6.63
N ILE A 697 15.51 1.06 7.44
CA ILE A 697 16.54 2.10 7.27
C ILE A 697 17.40 2.28 8.53
N GLY A 698 18.50 3.02 8.40
CA GLY A 698 19.31 3.44 9.55
C GLY A 698 18.89 4.79 10.15
N GLY A 699 18.10 5.59 9.42
CA GLY A 699 17.45 6.81 9.94
C GLY A 699 16.29 6.48 10.87
N GLY A 700 15.79 7.49 11.58
CA GLY A 700 14.64 7.36 12.47
C GLY A 700 13.58 8.41 12.14
N THR A 701 12.32 8.08 12.39
CA THR A 701 11.18 8.99 12.21
C THR A 701 10.35 9.03 13.48
N TYR A 702 9.24 9.77 13.49
CA TYR A 702 8.28 9.68 14.60
C TYR A 702 7.64 8.30 14.77
N ALA A 703 7.70 7.41 13.78
CA ALA A 703 7.14 6.06 13.89
C ALA A 703 7.66 5.32 15.15
N LYS A 704 8.91 5.58 15.55
CA LYS A 704 9.53 5.02 16.74
C LYS A 704 8.84 5.40 18.05
N PHE A 705 7.92 6.37 18.10
CA PHE A 705 7.22 6.72 19.33
C PHE A 705 5.98 5.87 19.63
N ILE A 706 5.49 5.11 18.64
CA ILE A 706 4.36 4.21 18.82
C ILE A 706 4.83 2.79 18.52
N ASP A 707 4.66 1.86 19.47
CA ASP A 707 5.21 0.50 19.38
C ASP A 707 4.77 -0.27 18.12
N ASN A 708 3.57 0.00 17.62
CA ASN A 708 3.04 -0.58 16.37
C ASN A 708 2.76 0.50 15.33
N ALA A 709 3.77 1.32 15.01
CA ALA A 709 3.73 2.25 13.89
C ALA A 709 4.86 2.01 12.90
N VAL A 710 4.75 2.56 11.69
CA VAL A 710 5.78 2.45 10.64
C VAL A 710 5.94 3.79 9.94
N ALA A 711 7.04 4.00 9.22
CA ALA A 711 7.17 5.17 8.36
C ALA A 711 6.62 4.84 6.96
N PHE A 712 5.81 5.74 6.41
CA PHE A 712 5.03 5.54 5.19
C PHE A 712 4.78 6.87 4.50
N GLY A 713 5.80 7.37 3.79
CA GLY A 713 5.84 8.75 3.32
C GLY A 713 5.91 8.94 1.80
N PRO A 714 5.75 10.18 1.30
CA PRO A 714 5.43 10.50 -0.09
C PRO A 714 6.61 10.36 -1.06
N GLN A 715 7.83 10.15 -0.56
CA GLN A 715 8.98 10.01 -1.43
C GLN A 715 8.92 8.66 -2.17
N PHE A 716 8.63 8.72 -3.48
CA PHE A 716 8.45 7.53 -4.31
C PHE A 716 9.77 6.86 -4.68
N VAL A 717 9.74 5.53 -4.86
CA VAL A 717 10.89 4.76 -5.33
C VAL A 717 11.44 5.35 -6.63
N GLY A 718 12.75 5.60 -6.66
CA GLY A 718 13.46 6.18 -7.81
C GLY A 718 13.45 7.71 -7.87
N ARG A 719 12.81 8.41 -6.93
CA ARG A 719 12.98 9.86 -6.74
C ARG A 719 14.28 10.14 -5.99
N GLU A 720 14.88 11.29 -6.30
CA GLU A 720 16.05 11.81 -5.59
C GLU A 720 15.64 12.28 -4.20
N ASP A 721 16.39 11.87 -3.19
CA ASP A 721 16.29 12.41 -1.84
C ASP A 721 16.85 13.83 -1.83
N VAL A 722 15.99 14.79 -1.51
CA VAL A 722 16.27 16.23 -1.50
C VAL A 722 16.08 16.85 -0.13
N ASP A 723 15.90 16.01 0.89
CA ASP A 723 15.64 16.45 2.25
C ASP A 723 16.87 17.19 2.79
N HIS A 724 16.60 18.27 3.52
CA HIS A 724 17.59 19.17 4.13
C HIS A 724 18.52 19.90 3.15
N GLN A 725 18.41 19.65 1.84
CA GLN A 725 19.22 20.29 0.80
C GLN A 725 18.68 21.68 0.42
N THR A 726 19.51 22.46 -0.30
CA THR A 726 19.10 23.70 -0.96
C THR A 726 18.18 23.41 -2.13
N ASP A 727 17.20 24.28 -2.37
CA ASP A 727 16.20 24.12 -3.43
C ASP A 727 15.41 22.79 -3.31
N GLU A 728 15.13 22.38 -2.07
CA GLU A 728 14.23 21.26 -1.74
C GLU A 728 12.92 21.36 -2.53
N TYR A 729 12.49 20.25 -3.13
CA TYR A 729 11.35 20.24 -4.03
C TYR A 729 10.55 18.94 -3.98
N VAL A 730 9.31 19.02 -4.45
CA VAL A 730 8.44 17.86 -4.66
C VAL A 730 7.75 17.90 -6.01
N PHE A 731 7.41 16.73 -6.54
CA PHE A 731 6.54 16.62 -7.72
C PHE A 731 5.08 16.67 -7.31
N ILE A 732 4.33 17.62 -7.87
CA ILE A 732 2.93 17.85 -7.49
C ILE A 732 2.06 16.62 -7.80
N ASP A 733 2.32 15.93 -8.91
CA ASP A 733 1.58 14.72 -9.30
C ASP A 733 1.79 13.55 -8.32
N ASP A 734 2.96 13.48 -7.66
CA ASP A 734 3.25 12.45 -6.67
C ASP A 734 2.43 12.69 -5.40
N TYR A 735 2.13 13.96 -5.06
CA TYR A 735 1.28 14.30 -3.92
C TYR A 735 -0.21 14.03 -4.16
N ILE A 736 -0.68 14.10 -5.41
CA ILE A 736 -2.03 13.63 -5.76
C ILE A 736 -2.15 12.12 -5.49
N LYS A 737 -1.13 11.34 -5.89
CA LYS A 737 -1.10 9.89 -5.60
C LYS A 737 -0.98 9.64 -4.10
N THR A 738 -0.14 10.39 -3.40
CA THR A 738 0.05 10.30 -1.95
C THR A 738 -1.26 10.49 -1.20
N MET A 739 -2.01 11.57 -1.49
CA MET A 739 -3.33 11.79 -0.88
C MET A 739 -4.29 10.62 -1.13
N ALA A 740 -4.27 10.03 -2.33
CA ALA A 740 -5.08 8.85 -2.65
C ALA A 740 -4.62 7.60 -1.89
N ILE A 741 -3.31 7.37 -1.76
CA ILE A 741 -2.71 6.28 -0.99
C ILE A 741 -3.09 6.42 0.49
N TYR A 742 -2.91 7.60 1.09
CA TYR A 742 -3.26 7.85 2.48
C TYR A 742 -4.75 7.70 2.74
N ALA A 743 -5.62 8.24 1.88
CA ALA A 743 -7.06 8.09 2.04
C ALA A 743 -7.47 6.60 2.00
N ASP A 744 -6.95 5.81 1.06
CA ASP A 744 -7.23 4.38 0.96
C ASP A 744 -6.63 3.59 2.15
N ALA A 745 -5.39 3.88 2.53
CA ALA A 745 -4.71 3.28 3.68
C ALA A 745 -5.49 3.51 4.97
N ILE A 746 -5.82 4.77 5.29
CA ILE A 746 -6.58 5.15 6.47
C ILE A 746 -7.96 4.48 6.43
N TYR A 747 -8.66 4.53 5.30
CA TYR A 747 -9.96 3.86 5.13
C TYR A 747 -9.89 2.36 5.45
N ARG A 748 -8.86 1.66 4.97
CA ARG A 748 -8.68 0.22 5.22
C ARG A 748 -8.37 -0.08 6.68
N LEU A 749 -7.69 0.82 7.39
CA LEU A 749 -7.31 0.67 8.79
C LEU A 749 -8.49 0.93 9.75
N VAL A 750 -9.45 1.77 9.37
CA VAL A 750 -10.53 2.26 10.25
C VAL A 750 -11.94 1.74 9.90
N LYS A 751 -12.01 0.58 9.25
CA LYS A 751 -13.25 -0.13 8.86
C LYS A 751 -13.47 -1.49 9.56
#